data_AF-A0A928H623-F1
#
_entry.id   AF-A0A928H623-F1
#
_cell.length_a   1.000
_cell.length_b   1.000
_cell.length_c   1.000
_cell.angle_alpha   90.00
_cell.angle_beta   90.00
_cell.angle_gamma   90.00
#
_symmetry.space_group_name_H-M   'P 1'
#
loop_
_entity.id
_entity.type
_entity.pdbx_description
1 polymer ?
#
loop_
_entity_poly.entity_id
_entity_poly.type
_entity_poly.pdbx_seq_one_letter_code
_entity_poly.pdbx_strand_id
1 'polypeptide(L)'
;MNRSICQKLLPIAIALVAMPFSSLAAITTNVSNVAELVDALSYINSLSPNRENTIRLSPGVYDVSECEMRYETVENNKTLVLEDTHLALNYVTLTGVDDDRRKTVIYGGGESKKRRIMLGRNSTVKNLTISNGWAEAKNGGGYCGYYSATPGSLMREIVSNCVVTCCYAGGSWGGGSGVYGAAVFDSELCHNTTAAGNCFGAANKCDLHRCVIHSNHSGSYGGGLGHCYAYDCTISNNTAASGGAGVGIASATYNYRLENCKITDNRSSGFGGGIYTHVDASGMVTNTRIYANTAIGGGGGVYGTYCMDCVISNNGVVANSSTNSYGGGGYSCRLVDCDVCFNYLTERNGDTGNAYGGGAYNSSLTDCRINGNTIFSGGKYRQGGGLYSCGVTNSFIYENFIDATGQGAAMNGGSAYGCVFSNNQTRATNRDSPHVRQPAGPVVNCAFYGQTIACSTKIVVENCRFTGCRDGWTIPAGHNVASMSEDLSSDIPGSDYLASSYIHMRNCLIADNQIKYISKANSTDLTKFENCTFADNQVAQTFYDYGGDSSSAKAASVVNCIFTRNYDKTGATRCDLSFKDGTNVSFENCLIGTSRSDDAPCSEIGTVTADNAMFNRKSTEHPYEIKYSSPARGAGKKLDWMTAEATDIRGQVDYLRLREGKVDIGCYQCWLNPVGFIMSLK
;
A
#
# COMPACT_ATOMS: atom_id res chain seq x y z
N MET A 1 -49.78 -4.32 3.92
CA MET A 1 -50.64 -3.18 3.51
C MET A 1 -50.09 -1.94 4.17
N ASN A 2 -49.27 -1.19 3.42
CA ASN A 2 -49.53 0.17 2.91
C ASN A 2 -49.03 1.25 3.89
N ARG A 3 -47.76 1.68 3.78
CA ARG A 3 -47.10 2.55 2.77
C ARG A 3 -47.19 4.03 3.16
N SER A 4 -46.04 4.56 3.62
CA SER A 4 -45.72 5.98 3.70
C SER A 4 -44.26 6.16 3.27
N ILE A 5 -44.02 6.17 1.95
CA ILE A 5 -42.79 6.71 1.31
C ILE A 5 -43.18 7.19 -0.10
N CYS A 6 -42.60 8.33 -0.50
CA CYS A 6 -42.17 8.76 -1.85
C CYS A 6 -42.85 9.98 -2.50
N GLN A 7 -41.97 10.95 -2.78
CA GLN A 7 -41.72 11.59 -4.09
C GLN A 7 -42.43 12.91 -4.50
N LYS A 8 -41.58 13.94 -4.62
CA LYS A 8 -41.24 14.73 -5.83
C LYS A 8 -42.30 15.63 -6.52
N LEU A 9 -41.86 16.89 -6.67
CA LEU A 9 -41.80 17.74 -7.89
C LEU A 9 -43.03 18.57 -8.35
N LEU A 10 -42.86 19.91 -8.26
CA LEU A 10 -43.17 21.05 -9.17
C LEU A 10 -44.55 21.15 -9.87
N PRO A 11 -45.00 22.31 -10.44
CA PRO A 11 -44.35 23.63 -10.58
C PRO A 11 -45.25 24.86 -10.32
N ILE A 12 -44.68 26.02 -9.92
CA ILE A 12 -45.17 27.34 -10.38
C ILE A 12 -43.98 28.26 -10.63
N ALA A 13 -43.95 28.79 -11.84
CA ALA A 13 -42.96 29.69 -12.41
C ALA A 13 -42.98 31.09 -11.78
N ILE A 14 -41.79 31.63 -11.52
CA ILE A 14 -41.54 33.06 -11.59
C ILE A 14 -40.47 33.26 -12.65
N ALA A 15 -40.84 34.04 -13.67
CA ALA A 15 -40.03 34.41 -14.81
C ALA A 15 -38.73 35.09 -14.35
N LEU A 16 -37.59 34.42 -14.55
CA LEU A 16 -36.37 35.14 -14.90
C LEU A 16 -36.43 35.35 -16.41
N VAL A 17 -36.64 36.60 -16.81
CA VAL A 17 -36.41 37.07 -18.17
C VAL A 17 -34.97 36.67 -18.53
N ALA A 18 -34.83 35.70 -19.42
CA ALA A 18 -33.61 35.53 -20.20
C ALA A 18 -33.50 36.79 -21.08
N MET A 19 -32.85 37.83 -20.57
CA MET A 19 -32.33 38.87 -21.43
C MET A 19 -31.31 38.17 -22.35
N PRO A 20 -31.42 38.31 -23.67
CA PRO A 20 -30.32 37.89 -24.51
C PRO A 20 -29.16 38.81 -24.15
N PHE A 21 -28.12 38.28 -23.48
CA PHE A 21 -26.83 38.93 -23.56
C PHE A 21 -26.48 38.92 -25.04
N SER A 22 -26.74 40.03 -25.74
CA SER A 22 -26.18 40.27 -27.04
C SER A 22 -24.66 40.23 -26.83
N SER A 23 -24.03 39.11 -27.19
CA SER A 23 -22.57 38.99 -27.15
C SER A 23 -22.02 40.12 -27.99
N LEU A 24 -21.39 41.09 -27.35
CA LEU A 24 -20.62 42.10 -28.06
C LEU A 24 -19.53 41.34 -28.86
N ALA A 25 -19.22 41.82 -30.06
CA ALA A 25 -18.30 41.12 -30.98
C ALA A 25 -16.98 40.77 -30.29
N ALA A 26 -16.53 39.52 -30.49
CA ALA A 26 -15.25 39.04 -29.97
C ALA A 26 -14.09 39.87 -30.54
N ILE A 27 -13.14 40.25 -29.69
CA ILE A 27 -11.94 40.98 -30.11
C ILE A 27 -10.79 40.00 -30.23
N THR A 28 -10.13 39.97 -31.37
CA THR A 28 -8.88 39.22 -31.56
C THR A 28 -7.78 40.18 -31.98
N THR A 29 -6.72 40.26 -31.17
CA THR A 29 -5.57 41.13 -31.42
C THR A 29 -4.33 40.27 -31.60
N ASN A 30 -3.61 40.45 -32.70
CA ASN A 30 -2.28 39.84 -32.88
C ASN A 30 -1.22 40.82 -32.39
N VAL A 31 -0.25 40.33 -31.62
CA VAL A 31 0.86 41.13 -31.10
C VAL A 31 2.19 40.45 -31.38
N SER A 32 3.24 41.24 -31.55
CA SER A 32 4.57 40.81 -31.99
C SER A 32 5.69 41.21 -31.01
N ASN A 33 5.39 42.08 -30.05
CA ASN A 33 6.35 42.55 -29.04
C ASN A 33 5.65 42.86 -27.70
N VAL A 34 6.44 43.16 -26.67
CA VAL A 34 5.97 43.38 -25.30
C VAL A 34 5.11 44.64 -25.17
N ALA A 35 5.45 45.72 -25.87
CA ALA A 35 4.67 46.96 -25.81
C ALA A 35 3.25 46.75 -26.35
N GLU A 36 3.13 46.11 -27.52
CA GLU A 36 1.83 45.74 -28.10
C GLU A 36 1.02 44.81 -27.18
N LEU A 37 1.68 43.86 -26.51
CA LEU A 37 1.03 42.96 -25.56
C LEU A 37 0.46 43.72 -24.35
N VAL A 38 1.24 44.61 -23.75
CA VAL A 38 0.83 45.40 -22.58
C VAL A 38 -0.31 46.35 -22.94
N ASP A 39 -0.23 47.01 -24.10
CA ASP A 39 -1.29 47.89 -24.60
C ASP A 39 -2.59 47.13 -24.86
N ALA A 40 -2.50 45.96 -25.52
CA ALA A 40 -3.65 45.10 -25.80
C ALA A 40 -4.31 44.59 -24.51
N LEU A 41 -3.52 44.16 -23.53
CA LEU A 41 -4.02 43.70 -22.23
C LEU A 41 -4.66 44.85 -21.44
N SER A 42 -4.04 46.03 -21.40
CA SER A 42 -4.58 47.20 -20.71
C SER A 42 -5.92 47.63 -21.30
N TYR A 43 -6.02 47.65 -22.63
CA TYR A 43 -7.26 47.93 -23.33
C TYR A 43 -8.34 46.87 -23.02
N ILE A 44 -8.03 45.58 -23.18
CA ILE A 44 -9.01 44.51 -22.97
C ILE A 44 -9.49 44.45 -21.52
N ASN A 45 -8.59 44.63 -20.55
CA ASN A 45 -8.95 44.65 -19.14
C ASN A 45 -9.84 45.83 -18.75
N SER A 46 -9.88 46.91 -19.55
CA SER A 46 -10.81 48.03 -19.37
C SER A 46 -12.23 47.76 -19.91
N LEU A 47 -12.42 46.67 -20.66
CA LEU A 47 -13.70 46.33 -21.29
C LEU A 47 -14.62 45.55 -20.33
N SER A 48 -15.94 45.67 -20.52
CA SER A 48 -16.93 44.93 -19.72
C SER A 48 -16.81 43.40 -19.90
N PRO A 49 -17.14 42.58 -18.87
CA PRO A 49 -16.88 41.13 -18.82
C PRO A 49 -17.72 40.26 -19.79
N ASN A 50 -18.56 40.88 -20.63
CA ASN A 50 -19.50 40.19 -21.53
C ASN A 50 -18.95 39.99 -22.95
N ARG A 51 -17.61 39.98 -23.11
CA ARG A 51 -16.91 39.82 -24.40
C ARG A 51 -15.89 38.70 -24.32
N GLU A 52 -15.84 37.85 -25.34
CA GLU A 52 -14.72 36.92 -25.53
C GLU A 52 -13.56 37.68 -26.20
N ASN A 53 -12.47 37.91 -25.46
CA ASN A 53 -11.30 38.61 -25.96
C ASN A 53 -10.12 37.64 -26.12
N THR A 54 -9.41 37.72 -27.24
CA THR A 54 -8.24 36.88 -27.54
C THR A 54 -7.05 37.75 -27.94
N ILE A 55 -5.90 37.50 -27.32
CA ILE A 55 -4.60 38.05 -27.71
C ILE A 55 -3.75 36.91 -28.25
N ARG A 56 -3.28 37.03 -29.51
CA ARG A 56 -2.43 36.05 -30.17
C ARG A 56 -1.01 36.57 -30.27
N LEU A 57 -0.07 35.84 -29.68
CA LEU A 57 1.35 36.16 -29.66
C LEU A 57 2.05 35.51 -30.86
N SER A 58 2.76 36.31 -31.65
CA SER A 58 3.67 35.81 -32.68
C SER A 58 4.82 35.00 -32.05
N PRO A 59 5.51 34.13 -32.80
CA PRO A 59 6.69 33.44 -32.30
C PRO A 59 7.76 34.43 -31.83
N GLY A 60 8.35 34.21 -30.65
CA GLY A 60 9.31 35.12 -30.05
C GLY A 60 9.36 35.03 -28.54
N VAL A 61 10.34 35.74 -27.97
CA VAL A 61 10.51 35.89 -26.51
C VAL A 61 9.96 37.26 -26.11
N TYR A 62 8.98 37.24 -25.21
CA TYR A 62 8.36 38.41 -24.60
C TYR A 62 8.93 38.56 -23.20
N ASP A 63 9.97 39.38 -23.07
CA ASP A 63 10.55 39.72 -21.77
C ASP A 63 9.69 40.75 -21.05
N VAL A 64 8.95 40.29 -20.04
CA VAL A 64 8.03 41.11 -19.26
C VAL A 64 8.63 41.59 -17.95
N SER A 65 9.95 41.47 -17.73
CA SER A 65 10.61 41.77 -16.44
C SER A 65 10.29 43.15 -15.86
N GLU A 66 10.18 44.15 -16.75
CA GLU A 66 9.95 45.55 -16.38
C GLU A 66 8.45 45.92 -16.42
N CYS A 67 7.56 44.97 -16.68
CA CYS A 67 6.14 45.23 -16.77
C CYS A 67 5.50 45.38 -15.38
N GLU A 68 4.68 46.43 -15.22
CA GLU A 68 3.79 46.63 -14.08
C GLU A 68 2.35 46.66 -14.56
N MET A 69 1.56 45.64 -14.22
CA MET A 69 0.18 45.55 -14.69
C MET A 69 -0.83 46.08 -13.68
N ARG A 70 -1.75 46.90 -14.20
CA ARG A 70 -2.90 47.46 -13.51
C ARG A 70 -4.15 46.95 -14.19
N TYR A 71 -5.17 46.55 -13.43
CA TYR A 71 -6.48 46.23 -14.01
C TYR A 71 -7.61 46.78 -13.13
N GLU A 72 -8.72 47.13 -13.76
CA GLU A 72 -9.90 47.66 -13.07
C GLU A 72 -10.94 46.55 -12.88
N THR A 73 -11.54 46.48 -11.69
CA THR A 73 -12.64 45.54 -11.44
C THR A 73 -13.98 46.25 -11.54
N VAL A 74 -14.88 45.70 -12.36
CA VAL A 74 -16.23 46.23 -12.59
C VAL A 74 -17.09 46.22 -11.31
N GLU A 75 -16.80 45.32 -10.37
CA GLU A 75 -17.54 45.18 -9.10
C GLU A 75 -17.35 46.39 -8.15
N ASN A 76 -16.31 47.21 -8.32
CA ASN A 76 -16.02 48.33 -7.39
C ASN A 76 -15.50 49.62 -8.03
N ASN A 77 -15.34 49.68 -9.36
CA ASN A 77 -14.77 50.85 -10.07
C ASN A 77 -13.42 51.32 -9.48
N LYS A 78 -12.63 50.35 -8.94
CA LYS A 78 -11.30 50.57 -8.38
C LYS A 78 -10.26 49.88 -9.25
N THR A 79 -9.21 50.61 -9.60
CA THR A 79 -7.98 50.07 -10.18
C THR A 79 -7.25 49.25 -9.12
N LEU A 80 -7.15 47.94 -9.33
CA LEU A 80 -6.29 47.06 -8.54
C LEU A 80 -4.91 47.04 -9.20
N VAL A 81 -3.92 47.57 -8.50
CA VAL A 81 -2.51 47.40 -8.85
C VAL A 81 -2.03 46.12 -8.16
N LEU A 82 -1.59 45.14 -8.95
CA LEU A 82 -0.94 43.96 -8.40
C LEU A 82 0.57 44.16 -8.52
N GLU A 83 1.15 44.77 -7.48
CA GLU A 83 2.60 45.05 -7.43
C GLU A 83 3.44 43.77 -7.53
N ASP A 84 2.87 42.61 -7.21
CA ASP A 84 3.54 41.31 -7.25
C ASP A 84 3.34 40.52 -8.57
N THR A 85 2.94 41.14 -9.68
CA THR A 85 2.66 40.44 -10.96
C THR A 85 3.01 41.23 -12.21
N HIS A 86 3.57 40.56 -13.23
CA HIS A 86 3.88 41.17 -14.53
C HIS A 86 2.68 41.26 -15.45
N LEU A 87 1.85 40.20 -15.58
CA LEU A 87 0.66 40.17 -16.43
C LEU A 87 -0.60 39.79 -15.64
N ALA A 88 -1.69 40.53 -15.80
CA ALA A 88 -2.99 40.20 -15.22
C ALA A 88 -4.04 40.04 -16.34
N LEU A 89 -4.73 38.90 -16.34
CA LEU A 89 -5.76 38.55 -17.31
C LEU A 89 -7.12 38.55 -16.62
N ASN A 90 -8.15 39.14 -17.24
CA ASN A 90 -9.53 39.06 -16.75
C ASN A 90 -10.47 38.91 -17.96
N TYR A 91 -11.17 37.77 -18.08
CA TYR A 91 -12.02 37.43 -19.23
C TYR A 91 -11.27 37.47 -20.59
N VAL A 92 -10.01 37.04 -20.62
CA VAL A 92 -9.17 37.05 -21.84
C VAL A 92 -8.48 35.71 -22.08
N THR A 93 -8.40 35.33 -23.36
CA THR A 93 -7.55 34.23 -23.84
C THR A 93 -6.23 34.79 -24.35
N LEU A 94 -5.11 34.40 -23.74
CA LEU A 94 -3.76 34.66 -24.26
C LEU A 94 -3.21 33.38 -24.89
N THR A 95 -2.83 33.45 -26.16
CA THR A 95 -2.40 32.25 -26.91
C THR A 95 -1.21 32.52 -27.82
N GLY A 96 -0.31 31.56 -27.97
CA GLY A 96 0.58 31.53 -29.13
C GLY A 96 -0.22 31.39 -30.43
N VAL A 97 0.27 31.96 -31.53
CA VAL A 97 -0.34 31.75 -32.86
C VAL A 97 -0.16 30.33 -33.39
N ASP A 98 0.89 29.65 -32.93
CA ASP A 98 1.27 28.28 -33.28
C ASP A 98 0.94 27.35 -32.10
N ASP A 99 0.58 26.10 -32.38
CA ASP A 99 0.30 25.09 -31.34
C ASP A 99 1.60 24.55 -30.70
N ASP A 100 2.76 24.78 -31.33
CA ASP A 100 4.06 24.55 -30.72
C ASP A 100 4.34 25.58 -29.61
N ARG A 101 3.98 25.18 -28.40
CA ARG A 101 4.13 25.92 -27.14
C ARG A 101 5.55 26.39 -26.83
N ARG A 102 6.59 25.95 -27.55
CA ARG A 102 7.98 26.39 -27.35
C ARG A 102 8.38 27.58 -28.23
N LYS A 103 7.60 27.92 -29.26
CA LYS A 103 7.90 29.03 -30.18
C LYS A 103 7.60 30.40 -29.60
N THR A 104 6.69 30.48 -28.64
CA THR A 104 6.31 31.71 -27.95
C THR A 104 6.63 31.56 -26.48
N VAL A 105 7.49 32.44 -25.96
CA VAL A 105 7.97 32.40 -24.58
C VAL A 105 7.64 33.71 -23.88
N ILE A 106 6.96 33.65 -22.75
CA ILE A 106 6.83 34.75 -21.80
C ILE A 106 7.90 34.55 -20.72
N TYR A 107 8.84 35.48 -20.65
CA TYR A 107 9.99 35.42 -19.77
C TYR A 107 9.98 36.60 -18.80
N GLY A 108 10.55 36.44 -17.60
CA GLY A 108 11.14 37.61 -16.96
C GLY A 108 12.14 37.28 -15.86
N GLY A 109 13.07 38.20 -15.65
CA GLY A 109 14.23 38.08 -14.79
C GLY A 109 13.84 37.92 -13.32
N GLY A 110 14.57 37.04 -12.64
CA GLY A 110 14.36 36.71 -11.22
C GLY A 110 14.61 37.85 -10.25
N GLU A 111 15.26 38.95 -10.68
CA GLU A 111 15.52 40.13 -9.84
C GLU A 111 14.24 40.93 -9.53
N SER A 112 13.23 40.85 -10.39
CA SER A 112 11.93 41.54 -10.22
C SER A 112 11.08 40.99 -9.09
N LYS A 113 11.37 39.76 -8.60
CA LYS A 113 10.63 39.05 -7.54
C LYS A 113 9.10 38.94 -7.70
N LYS A 114 8.61 39.17 -8.91
CA LYS A 114 7.19 39.29 -9.27
C LYS A 114 6.69 38.03 -10.02
N ARG A 115 5.43 37.65 -9.78
CA ARG A 115 4.77 36.52 -10.46
C ARG A 115 4.61 36.81 -11.95
N ARG A 116 4.62 35.81 -12.83
CA ARG A 116 4.51 36.09 -14.29
C ARG A 116 3.08 36.44 -14.66
N ILE A 117 2.14 35.53 -14.41
CA ILE A 117 0.76 35.73 -14.82
C ILE A 117 -0.20 35.51 -13.65
N MET A 118 -1.06 36.50 -13.41
CA MET A 118 -2.28 36.34 -12.62
C MET A 118 -3.45 36.08 -13.57
N LEU A 119 -4.13 34.96 -13.35
CA LEU A 119 -5.37 34.61 -14.03
C LEU A 119 -6.53 35.07 -13.14
N GLY A 120 -7.23 36.10 -13.60
CA GLY A 120 -8.54 36.51 -13.10
C GLY A 120 -9.66 35.72 -13.79
N ARG A 121 -10.91 36.04 -13.42
CA ARG A 121 -12.11 35.25 -13.77
C ARG A 121 -12.17 34.93 -15.27
N ASN A 122 -12.46 33.67 -15.59
CA ASN A 122 -12.68 33.16 -16.95
C ASN A 122 -11.54 33.47 -17.94
N SER A 123 -10.29 33.44 -17.47
CA SER A 123 -9.11 33.65 -18.32
C SER A 123 -8.49 32.34 -18.76
N THR A 124 -7.96 32.30 -19.99
CA THR A 124 -7.28 31.14 -20.55
C THR A 124 -5.89 31.51 -21.03
N VAL A 125 -4.91 30.67 -20.74
CA VAL A 125 -3.58 30.75 -21.34
C VAL A 125 -3.26 29.44 -22.04
N LYS A 126 -2.86 29.52 -23.31
CA LYS A 126 -2.58 28.33 -24.10
C LYS A 126 -1.47 28.47 -25.12
N ASN A 127 -0.91 27.33 -25.55
CA ASN A 127 0.04 27.24 -26.66
C ASN A 127 1.30 28.12 -26.47
N LEU A 128 1.85 28.20 -25.25
CA LEU A 128 3.03 29.01 -24.98
C LEU A 128 3.86 28.49 -23.81
N THR A 129 5.07 29.02 -23.67
CA THR A 129 5.97 28.73 -22.55
C THR A 129 5.99 29.91 -21.59
N ILE A 130 5.92 29.62 -20.30
CA ILE A 130 6.18 30.57 -19.21
C ILE A 130 7.44 30.15 -18.48
N SER A 131 8.37 31.09 -18.34
CA SER A 131 9.64 30.84 -17.69
C SER A 131 10.01 31.89 -16.66
N ASN A 132 10.81 31.49 -15.67
CA ASN A 132 11.48 32.37 -14.72
C ASN A 132 10.54 33.23 -13.86
N GLY A 133 9.35 32.70 -13.55
CA GLY A 133 8.46 33.28 -12.55
C GLY A 133 9.06 33.34 -11.16
N TRP A 134 8.79 34.39 -10.39
CA TRP A 134 9.22 34.47 -8.99
C TRP A 134 8.07 34.95 -8.11
N ALA A 135 7.79 34.28 -7.00
CA ALA A 135 6.86 34.78 -5.98
C ALA A 135 7.56 34.89 -4.63
N GLU A 136 7.63 36.07 -4.01
CA GLU A 136 8.24 36.24 -2.68
C GLU A 136 7.41 35.65 -1.54
N ALA A 137 6.09 35.81 -1.56
CA ALA A 137 5.20 35.30 -0.51
C ALA A 137 3.79 35.01 -1.04
N LYS A 138 3.24 33.84 -0.66
CA LYS A 138 1.89 33.32 -0.96
C LYS A 138 1.55 33.31 -2.46
N ASN A 139 1.09 32.15 -2.97
CA ASN A 139 0.68 31.92 -4.37
C ASN A 139 1.82 31.59 -5.35
N GLY A 140 1.46 31.18 -6.58
CA GLY A 140 2.38 30.55 -7.53
C GLY A 140 3.26 31.49 -8.34
N GLY A 141 4.49 31.05 -8.65
CA GLY A 141 5.54 31.86 -9.30
C GLY A 141 5.31 32.08 -10.80
N GLY A 142 4.87 31.05 -11.52
CA GLY A 142 4.48 31.14 -12.93
C GLY A 142 3.07 31.70 -13.09
N TYR A 143 2.08 30.95 -12.62
CA TYR A 143 0.66 31.27 -12.68
C TYR A 143 0.01 31.27 -11.30
N CYS A 144 -0.93 32.19 -11.12
CA CYS A 144 -1.86 32.18 -9.99
C CYS A 144 -3.29 32.42 -10.50
N GLY A 145 -4.20 31.48 -10.26
CA GLY A 145 -5.63 31.61 -10.47
C GLY A 145 -6.40 31.89 -9.18
N TYR A 146 -7.62 32.43 -9.32
CA TYR A 146 -8.53 32.70 -8.20
C TYR A 146 -9.24 31.39 -7.79
N TYR A 147 -8.63 30.64 -6.87
CA TYR A 147 -9.16 29.37 -6.39
C TYR A 147 -10.63 29.48 -5.92
N SER A 148 -11.57 28.89 -6.67
CA SER A 148 -12.89 28.53 -6.16
C SER A 148 -12.86 27.05 -5.77
N ALA A 149 -13.00 26.75 -4.48
CA ALA A 149 -12.77 25.44 -3.88
C ALA A 149 -13.76 24.33 -4.28
N THR A 150 -14.51 24.47 -5.37
CA THR A 150 -15.56 23.55 -5.78
C THR A 150 -15.19 22.81 -7.07
N PRO A 151 -14.85 21.50 -6.99
CA PRO A 151 -14.79 20.64 -8.16
C PRO A 151 -16.09 20.77 -8.96
N GLY A 152 -16.00 21.14 -10.24
CA GLY A 152 -17.18 21.37 -11.09
C GLY A 152 -17.67 22.83 -11.18
N SER A 153 -16.97 23.80 -10.59
CA SER A 153 -17.25 25.22 -10.83
C SER A 153 -17.13 25.56 -12.33
N LEU A 154 -18.12 26.27 -12.86
CA LEU A 154 -18.25 26.68 -14.27
C LEU A 154 -17.37 27.89 -14.63
N MET A 155 -16.73 28.54 -13.66
CA MET A 155 -15.74 29.59 -13.89
C MET A 155 -14.36 29.05 -13.53
N ARG A 156 -13.53 28.76 -14.53
CA ARG A 156 -12.17 28.25 -14.32
C ARG A 156 -11.15 29.07 -15.10
N GLU A 157 -10.09 29.43 -14.41
CA GLU A 157 -8.82 29.81 -15.01
C GLU A 157 -8.18 28.57 -15.64
N ILE A 158 -7.91 28.64 -16.93
CA ILE A 158 -7.42 27.50 -17.73
C ILE A 158 -5.99 27.75 -18.17
N VAL A 159 -5.12 26.77 -17.95
CA VAL A 159 -3.80 26.66 -18.57
C VAL A 159 -3.81 25.41 -19.45
N SER A 160 -3.57 25.53 -20.74
CA SER A 160 -3.66 24.38 -21.66
C SER A 160 -2.57 24.36 -22.72
N ASN A 161 -1.99 23.19 -22.99
CA ASN A 161 -0.87 23.06 -23.92
C ASN A 161 0.25 24.09 -23.64
N CYS A 162 0.65 24.23 -22.38
CA CYS A 162 1.71 25.15 -21.96
C CYS A 162 2.94 24.40 -21.43
N VAL A 163 4.09 25.07 -21.44
CA VAL A 163 5.25 24.69 -20.63
C VAL A 163 5.40 25.73 -19.51
N VAL A 164 5.47 25.30 -18.26
CA VAL A 164 5.74 26.18 -17.11
C VAL A 164 7.04 25.72 -16.47
N THR A 165 8.07 26.55 -16.60
CA THR A 165 9.43 26.13 -16.25
C THR A 165 10.22 27.17 -15.50
N CYS A 166 11.18 26.69 -14.70
CA CYS A 166 12.15 27.53 -14.01
C CYS A 166 11.50 28.61 -13.13
N CYS A 167 10.26 28.39 -12.67
CA CYS A 167 9.59 29.29 -11.75
C CYS A 167 10.04 29.00 -10.31
N TYR A 168 10.10 30.04 -9.49
CA TYR A 168 10.52 30.02 -8.11
C TYR A 168 9.44 30.57 -7.18
N ALA A 169 9.24 29.96 -6.01
CA ALA A 169 8.47 30.58 -4.92
C ALA A 169 9.26 30.57 -3.61
N GLY A 170 9.40 31.74 -2.99
CA GLY A 170 10.31 32.02 -1.89
C GLY A 170 9.74 32.02 -0.47
N GLY A 171 8.42 31.82 -0.28
CA GLY A 171 7.74 32.18 0.98
C GLY A 171 6.98 31.07 1.71
N SER A 172 6.98 31.15 3.05
CA SER A 172 6.75 30.11 4.07
C SER A 172 5.45 29.28 4.07
N TRP A 173 4.45 29.55 3.22
CA TRP A 173 3.16 28.81 3.22
C TRP A 173 2.44 28.81 1.85
N GLY A 174 2.22 27.62 1.28
CA GLY A 174 1.08 27.29 0.43
C GLY A 174 1.14 27.70 -1.05
N GLY A 175 2.27 28.13 -1.62
CA GLY A 175 2.39 28.40 -3.06
C GLY A 175 2.86 27.17 -3.87
N GLY A 176 2.37 27.03 -5.12
CA GLY A 176 2.93 26.14 -6.14
C GLY A 176 3.84 26.94 -7.07
N SER A 177 5.15 26.70 -7.13
CA SER A 177 6.07 27.57 -7.89
C SER A 177 5.72 27.70 -9.37
N GLY A 178 5.20 26.67 -10.02
CA GLY A 178 4.68 26.75 -11.39
C GLY A 178 3.27 27.33 -11.44
N VAL A 179 2.27 26.59 -10.96
CA VAL A 179 0.85 26.95 -11.05
C VAL A 179 0.16 26.87 -9.69
N TYR A 180 -0.67 27.85 -9.37
CA TYR A 180 -1.52 27.85 -8.18
C TYR A 180 -2.99 28.09 -8.57
N GLY A 181 -3.91 27.23 -8.17
CA GLY A 181 -5.35 27.50 -8.24
C GLY A 181 -5.97 27.56 -9.64
N ALA A 182 -5.59 26.65 -10.56
CA ALA A 182 -6.11 26.63 -11.94
C ALA A 182 -6.41 25.21 -12.45
N ALA A 183 -7.19 25.11 -13.53
CA ALA A 183 -7.33 23.87 -14.29
C ALA A 183 -6.25 23.80 -15.38
N VAL A 184 -5.48 22.72 -15.38
CA VAL A 184 -4.30 22.54 -16.23
C VAL A 184 -4.50 21.33 -17.13
N PHE A 185 -4.43 21.53 -18.45
CA PHE A 185 -4.65 20.50 -19.45
C PHE A 185 -3.44 20.34 -20.37
N ASP A 186 -3.05 19.10 -20.67
CA ASP A 186 -2.12 18.78 -21.76
C ASP A 186 -0.79 19.56 -21.69
N SER A 187 -0.35 19.89 -20.47
CA SER A 187 0.74 20.82 -20.19
C SER A 187 1.92 20.15 -19.48
N GLU A 188 3.07 20.81 -19.56
CA GLU A 188 4.33 20.37 -18.97
C GLU A 188 4.74 21.33 -17.85
N LEU A 189 4.91 20.84 -16.62
CA LEU A 189 5.39 21.61 -15.47
C LEU A 189 6.75 21.07 -15.04
N CYS A 190 7.83 21.81 -15.30
CA CYS A 190 9.17 21.31 -15.09
C CYS A 190 10.17 22.29 -14.48
N HIS A 191 11.17 21.79 -13.75
CA HIS A 191 12.26 22.63 -13.21
C HIS A 191 11.79 23.80 -12.32
N ASN A 192 10.59 23.69 -11.73
CA ASN A 192 10.07 24.68 -10.82
C ASN A 192 10.54 24.38 -9.40
N THR A 193 10.85 25.42 -8.64
CA THR A 193 11.52 25.32 -7.34
C THR A 193 10.78 26.11 -6.28
N THR A 194 10.58 25.52 -5.10
CA THR A 194 10.20 26.29 -3.91
C THR A 194 11.30 26.28 -2.87
N ALA A 195 11.43 27.42 -2.18
CA ALA A 195 12.23 27.53 -0.97
C ALA A 195 11.74 26.60 0.15
N ALA A 196 12.50 26.54 1.24
CA ALA A 196 12.07 25.92 2.49
C ALA A 196 10.81 26.62 3.06
N GLY A 197 10.03 25.88 3.86
CA GLY A 197 8.69 26.30 4.33
C GLY A 197 7.58 25.49 3.66
N ASN A 198 6.33 25.60 4.12
CA ASN A 198 5.20 24.73 3.73
C ASN A 198 4.71 24.98 2.29
N CYS A 199 5.60 24.82 1.30
CA CYS A 199 5.40 25.09 -0.12
C CYS A 199 5.42 23.79 -0.94
N PHE A 200 4.89 23.86 -2.15
CA PHE A 200 4.79 22.74 -3.07
C PHE A 200 5.42 23.12 -4.41
N GLY A 201 6.11 22.18 -5.06
CA GLY A 201 6.98 22.48 -6.19
C GLY A 201 6.20 22.93 -7.44
N ALA A 202 5.75 22.02 -8.30
CA ALA A 202 5.23 22.43 -9.61
C ALA A 202 3.82 23.05 -9.58
N ALA A 203 2.86 22.39 -8.95
CA ALA A 203 1.49 22.88 -8.88
C ALA A 203 0.89 22.74 -7.48
N ASN A 204 0.03 23.69 -7.10
CA ASN A 204 -0.73 23.61 -5.87
C ASN A 204 -2.20 23.96 -6.08
N LYS A 205 -3.13 23.21 -5.47
CA LYS A 205 -4.58 23.43 -5.57
C LYS A 205 -5.10 23.52 -7.01
N CYS A 206 -4.60 22.63 -7.87
CA CYS A 206 -4.94 22.59 -9.30
C CYS A 206 -5.74 21.33 -9.66
N ASP A 207 -6.50 21.43 -10.74
CA ASP A 207 -7.13 20.30 -11.43
C ASP A 207 -6.28 19.98 -12.66
N LEU A 208 -5.48 18.89 -12.64
CA LEU A 208 -4.58 18.53 -13.74
C LEU A 208 -5.14 17.36 -14.56
N HIS A 209 -5.10 17.49 -15.88
CA HIS A 209 -5.55 16.47 -16.83
C HIS A 209 -4.51 16.27 -17.93
N ARG A 210 -3.99 15.04 -18.09
CA ARG A 210 -3.01 14.68 -19.13
C ARG A 210 -1.74 15.55 -19.10
N CYS A 211 -1.28 15.89 -17.90
CA CYS A 211 -0.11 16.72 -17.70
C CYS A 211 1.15 15.89 -17.42
N VAL A 212 2.31 16.46 -17.75
CA VAL A 212 3.62 15.90 -17.42
C VAL A 212 4.30 16.82 -16.41
N ILE A 213 4.61 16.31 -15.22
CA ILE A 213 5.15 17.08 -14.10
C ILE A 213 6.49 16.46 -13.69
N HIS A 214 7.59 17.14 -13.98
CA HIS A 214 8.90 16.54 -13.74
C HIS A 214 10.04 17.49 -13.39
N SER A 215 11.08 16.94 -12.75
CA SER A 215 12.29 17.70 -12.42
C SER A 215 12.03 18.92 -11.52
N ASN A 216 10.94 18.92 -10.75
CA ASN A 216 10.61 20.02 -9.83
C ASN A 216 11.18 19.73 -8.43
N HIS A 217 11.43 20.81 -7.67
CA HIS A 217 12.02 20.74 -6.34
C HIS A 217 11.16 21.49 -5.33
N SER A 218 10.89 20.86 -4.18
CA SER A 218 10.33 21.52 -3.01
C SER A 218 11.26 21.40 -1.80
N GLY A 219 11.56 22.54 -1.17
CA GLY A 219 12.20 22.57 0.15
C GLY A 219 11.34 22.00 1.28
N SER A 220 10.12 21.53 1.03
CA SER A 220 9.27 20.84 2.02
C SER A 220 8.51 19.66 1.42
N TYR A 221 7.22 19.79 1.08
CA TYR A 221 6.39 18.69 0.58
C TYR A 221 6.05 18.85 -0.91
N GLY A 222 5.70 17.77 -1.60
CA GLY A 222 5.04 17.86 -2.92
C GLY A 222 5.90 18.52 -3.99
N GLY A 223 7.07 17.95 -4.30
CA GLY A 223 7.95 18.47 -5.35
C GLY A 223 7.23 18.61 -6.70
N GLY A 224 6.40 17.64 -7.08
CA GLY A 224 5.51 17.76 -8.23
C GLY A 224 4.24 18.54 -7.89
N LEU A 225 3.38 17.95 -7.06
CA LEU A 225 2.03 18.45 -6.78
C LEU A 225 1.78 18.63 -5.27
N GLY A 226 1.03 19.68 -4.93
CA GLY A 226 0.45 19.91 -3.61
C GLY A 226 -1.06 20.08 -3.68
N HIS A 227 -1.82 19.38 -2.85
CA HIS A 227 -3.29 19.58 -2.72
C HIS A 227 -4.05 19.60 -4.08
N CYS A 228 -3.62 18.79 -5.05
CA CYS A 228 -4.18 18.79 -6.40
C CYS A 228 -5.10 17.58 -6.64
N TYR A 229 -5.97 17.74 -7.63
CA TYR A 229 -6.58 16.62 -8.35
C TYR A 229 -5.78 16.35 -9.63
N ALA A 230 -5.48 15.08 -9.91
CA ALA A 230 -4.70 14.70 -11.09
C ALA A 230 -5.31 13.49 -11.80
N TYR A 231 -5.49 13.62 -13.11
CA TYR A 231 -6.10 12.60 -13.97
C TYR A 231 -5.21 12.37 -15.18
N ASP A 232 -4.81 11.11 -15.41
CA ASP A 232 -3.97 10.71 -16.55
C ASP A 232 -2.63 11.45 -16.61
N CYS A 233 -2.08 11.81 -15.45
CA CYS A 233 -0.84 12.58 -15.34
C CYS A 233 0.39 11.68 -15.17
N THR A 234 1.54 12.13 -15.69
CA THR A 234 2.84 11.56 -15.37
C THR A 234 3.60 12.50 -14.44
N ILE A 235 3.98 12.01 -13.26
CA ILE A 235 4.66 12.77 -12.20
C ILE A 235 5.99 12.08 -11.91
N SER A 236 7.10 12.67 -12.34
CA SER A 236 8.39 11.98 -12.31
C SER A 236 9.61 12.82 -11.99
N ASN A 237 10.68 12.24 -11.46
CA ASN A 237 11.95 12.94 -11.22
C ASN A 237 11.82 14.20 -10.35
N ASN A 238 10.78 14.29 -9.52
CA ASN A 238 10.61 15.41 -8.60
C ASN A 238 11.31 15.11 -7.27
N THR A 239 11.71 16.16 -6.56
CA THR A 239 12.42 16.05 -5.28
C THR A 239 11.75 16.86 -4.18
N ALA A 240 11.75 16.34 -2.96
CA ALA A 240 11.22 17.05 -1.79
C ALA A 240 12.06 16.78 -0.54
N ALA A 241 12.23 17.80 0.32
CA ALA A 241 13.02 17.66 1.54
C ALA A 241 12.26 16.96 2.69
N SER A 242 10.94 17.12 2.80
CA SER A 242 10.12 16.61 3.90
C SER A 242 9.27 15.39 3.52
N GLY A 243 8.58 15.41 2.38
CA GLY A 243 7.74 14.28 2.01
C GLY A 243 7.02 14.42 0.67
N GLY A 244 6.70 13.30 0.03
CA GLY A 244 5.82 13.29 -1.13
C GLY A 244 6.45 13.98 -2.32
N ALA A 245 7.62 13.53 -2.77
CA ALA A 245 8.34 14.26 -3.81
C ALA A 245 7.55 14.34 -5.11
N GLY A 246 6.78 13.31 -5.46
CA GLY A 246 5.76 13.42 -6.50
C GLY A 246 4.57 14.26 -6.03
N VAL A 247 3.93 13.86 -4.92
CA VAL A 247 2.69 14.45 -4.42
C VAL A 247 2.72 14.60 -2.90
N GLY A 248 2.47 15.81 -2.39
CA GLY A 248 2.48 16.11 -0.96
C GLY A 248 1.16 16.71 -0.47
N ILE A 249 0.52 16.06 0.50
CA ILE A 249 -0.68 16.54 1.18
C ILE A 249 -0.35 16.80 2.65
N ALA A 250 0.02 18.05 2.96
CA ALA A 250 0.55 18.41 4.27
C ALA A 250 -0.49 18.68 5.38
N SER A 251 -1.80 18.55 5.11
CA SER A 251 -2.84 18.79 6.14
C SER A 251 -4.11 17.99 5.86
N ALA A 252 -4.80 17.61 6.93
CA ALA A 252 -6.05 16.85 6.92
C ALA A 252 -7.22 17.56 6.21
N THR A 253 -7.19 18.89 6.10
CA THR A 253 -8.29 19.68 5.55
C THR A 253 -8.30 19.72 4.01
N TYR A 254 -7.26 19.20 3.36
CA TYR A 254 -7.16 19.21 1.91
C TYR A 254 -7.53 17.85 1.33
N ASN A 255 -8.49 17.90 0.39
CA ASN A 255 -8.80 16.75 -0.43
C ASN A 255 -7.77 16.58 -1.53
N TYR A 256 -7.62 15.35 -1.99
CA TYR A 256 -6.82 14.99 -3.15
C TYR A 256 -7.47 13.80 -3.87
N ARG A 257 -7.26 13.71 -5.17
CA ARG A 257 -7.60 12.53 -5.96
C ARG A 257 -6.57 12.36 -7.05
N LEU A 258 -6.03 11.15 -7.17
CA LEU A 258 -5.15 10.77 -8.24
C LEU A 258 -5.74 9.56 -8.93
N GLU A 259 -5.97 9.68 -10.22
CA GLU A 259 -6.61 8.65 -11.01
C GLU A 259 -5.84 8.44 -12.30
N ASN A 260 -5.58 7.18 -12.66
CA ASN A 260 -4.89 6.79 -13.89
C ASN A 260 -3.50 7.45 -14.04
N CYS A 261 -2.85 7.76 -12.92
CA CYS A 261 -1.57 8.45 -12.93
C CYS A 261 -0.38 7.48 -13.00
N LYS A 262 0.77 8.04 -13.37
CA LYS A 262 2.08 7.39 -13.28
C LYS A 262 2.99 8.22 -12.39
N ILE A 263 3.42 7.67 -11.25
CA ILE A 263 4.26 8.37 -10.27
C ILE A 263 5.57 7.61 -10.12
N THR A 264 6.66 8.18 -10.63
CA THR A 264 7.93 7.44 -10.75
C THR A 264 9.19 8.24 -10.59
N ASP A 265 10.28 7.61 -10.13
CA ASP A 265 11.59 8.25 -9.98
C ASP A 265 11.58 9.51 -9.11
N ASN A 266 10.59 9.65 -8.21
CA ASN A 266 10.54 10.78 -7.28
C ASN A 266 11.32 10.46 -6.00
N ARG A 267 12.01 11.45 -5.45
CA ARG A 267 12.92 11.28 -4.31
C ARG A 267 12.62 12.23 -3.17
N SER A 268 12.27 11.67 -2.01
CA SER A 268 12.04 12.39 -0.76
C SER A 268 13.17 12.16 0.23
N SER A 269 13.64 13.22 0.88
CA SER A 269 14.55 13.10 2.04
C SER A 269 13.82 12.76 3.35
N GLY A 270 12.49 12.79 3.36
CA GLY A 270 11.66 12.31 4.48
C GLY A 270 10.84 11.09 4.07
N PHE A 271 9.51 11.17 4.19
CA PHE A 271 8.61 10.04 3.93
C PHE A 271 7.94 10.12 2.55
N GLY A 272 7.42 8.99 2.04
CA GLY A 272 6.57 9.00 0.85
C GLY A 272 7.33 9.47 -0.39
N GLY A 273 8.22 8.65 -0.97
CA GLY A 273 9.02 9.06 -2.12
C GLY A 273 8.14 9.52 -3.28
N GLY A 274 7.12 8.73 -3.61
CA GLY A 274 6.08 9.11 -4.57
C GLY A 274 5.03 10.02 -3.95
N ILE A 275 4.33 9.53 -2.94
CA ILE A 275 3.18 10.21 -2.33
C ILE A 275 3.35 10.29 -0.81
N TYR A 276 3.12 11.47 -0.26
CA TYR A 276 2.93 11.68 1.17
C TYR A 276 1.58 12.32 1.43
N THR A 277 0.81 11.71 2.33
CA THR A 277 -0.45 12.27 2.81
C THR A 277 -0.46 12.32 4.33
N HIS A 278 -1.00 13.42 4.86
CA HIS A 278 -1.37 13.49 6.27
C HIS A 278 -2.37 12.37 6.58
N VAL A 279 -2.21 11.69 7.72
CA VAL A 279 -2.99 10.48 8.06
C VAL A 279 -4.49 10.70 8.07
N ASP A 280 -4.93 11.90 8.47
CA ASP A 280 -6.35 12.28 8.50
C ASP A 280 -6.86 12.96 7.21
N ALA A 281 -6.05 13.02 6.15
CA ALA A 281 -6.47 13.63 4.89
C ALA A 281 -7.46 12.74 4.14
N SER A 282 -8.61 13.29 3.77
CA SER A 282 -9.60 12.61 2.95
C SER A 282 -9.24 12.69 1.47
N GLY A 283 -8.69 11.61 0.93
CA GLY A 283 -8.45 11.47 -0.50
C GLY A 283 -8.12 10.03 -0.86
N MET A 284 -8.07 9.77 -2.16
CA MET A 284 -7.86 8.42 -2.69
C MET A 284 -7.00 8.46 -3.94
N VAL A 285 -6.18 7.42 -4.08
CA VAL A 285 -5.39 7.14 -5.29
C VAL A 285 -5.95 5.88 -5.93
N THR A 286 -6.36 5.97 -7.19
CA THR A 286 -7.01 4.88 -7.94
C THR A 286 -6.31 4.59 -9.25
N ASN A 287 -6.25 3.32 -9.63
CA ASN A 287 -5.74 2.86 -10.94
C ASN A 287 -4.39 3.51 -11.32
N THR A 288 -3.50 3.66 -10.34
CA THR A 288 -2.26 4.42 -10.49
C THR A 288 -1.06 3.49 -10.33
N ARG A 289 -0.02 3.74 -11.15
CA ARG A 289 1.27 3.04 -11.04
C ARG A 289 2.25 3.91 -10.27
N ILE A 290 2.73 3.41 -9.14
CA ILE A 290 3.65 4.10 -8.22
C ILE A 290 4.92 3.27 -8.13
N TYR A 291 5.99 3.69 -8.82
CA TYR A 291 7.17 2.83 -8.91
C TYR A 291 8.51 3.55 -9.04
N ALA A 292 9.59 2.91 -8.62
CA ALA A 292 10.95 3.48 -8.64
C ALA A 292 11.09 4.78 -7.82
N ASN A 293 10.20 5.03 -6.85
CA ASN A 293 10.32 6.18 -5.97
C ASN A 293 11.19 5.83 -4.77
N THR A 294 11.88 6.83 -4.20
CA THR A 294 12.76 6.63 -3.05
C THR A 294 12.48 7.61 -1.92
N ALA A 295 12.55 7.10 -0.69
CA ALA A 295 12.45 7.87 0.54
C ALA A 295 13.62 7.55 1.48
N ILE A 296 13.96 8.45 2.40
CA ILE A 296 14.93 8.15 3.48
C ILE A 296 14.20 7.72 4.76
N GLY A 297 13.07 8.36 5.10
CA GLY A 297 12.34 8.13 6.36
C GLY A 297 11.41 6.92 6.35
N GLY A 298 10.89 6.52 5.19
CA GLY A 298 9.96 5.38 5.05
C GLY A 298 8.85 5.63 4.04
N GLY A 299 8.13 4.58 3.64
CA GLY A 299 7.12 4.66 2.59
C GLY A 299 7.74 5.04 1.26
N GLY A 300 8.68 4.23 0.74
CA GLY A 300 9.40 4.56 -0.50
C GLY A 300 8.47 4.95 -1.64
N GLY A 301 7.35 4.23 -1.78
CA GLY A 301 6.26 4.60 -2.68
C GLY A 301 5.30 5.59 -2.05
N VAL A 302 4.61 5.17 -0.99
CA VAL A 302 3.49 5.89 -0.38
C VAL A 302 3.56 5.97 1.14
N TYR A 303 3.06 7.07 1.71
CA TYR A 303 2.92 7.27 3.15
C TYR A 303 1.55 7.86 3.49
N GLY A 304 0.83 7.25 4.44
CA GLY A 304 -0.44 7.78 4.97
C GLY A 304 -1.62 7.70 4.01
N THR A 305 -1.48 6.97 2.90
CA THR A 305 -2.35 7.12 1.71
C THR A 305 -3.38 5.99 1.61
N TYR A 306 -4.57 6.32 1.12
CA TYR A 306 -5.55 5.32 0.68
C TYR A 306 -5.37 5.04 -0.83
N CYS A 307 -4.91 3.83 -1.16
CA CYS A 307 -4.79 3.36 -2.53
C CYS A 307 -5.81 2.25 -2.82
N MET A 308 -6.40 2.30 -4.01
CA MET A 308 -7.29 1.26 -4.55
C MET A 308 -6.90 0.95 -6.00
N ASP A 309 -6.90 -0.32 -6.40
CA ASP A 309 -6.55 -0.73 -7.78
C ASP A 309 -5.16 -0.24 -8.23
N CYS A 310 -4.19 -0.16 -7.31
CA CYS A 310 -2.88 0.43 -7.57
C CYS A 310 -1.76 -0.62 -7.68
N VAL A 311 -0.75 -0.32 -8.47
CA VAL A 311 0.50 -1.08 -8.51
C VAL A 311 1.59 -0.25 -7.83
N ILE A 312 2.04 -0.71 -6.66
CA ILE A 312 3.11 -0.09 -5.86
C ILE A 312 4.34 -0.98 -5.97
N SER A 313 5.29 -0.60 -6.84
CA SER A 313 6.41 -1.49 -7.16
C SER A 313 7.78 -0.87 -7.25
N ASN A 314 8.84 -1.64 -6.99
CA ASN A 314 10.23 -1.17 -7.13
C ASN A 314 10.52 0.13 -6.36
N ASN A 315 9.76 0.44 -5.31
CA ASN A 315 10.03 1.61 -4.50
C ASN A 315 11.01 1.24 -3.40
N GLY A 316 11.87 2.20 -3.07
CA GLY A 316 12.98 1.99 -2.15
C GLY A 316 12.90 2.89 -0.93
N VAL A 317 13.23 2.36 0.24
CA VAL A 317 13.80 3.20 1.30
C VAL A 317 15.30 3.05 1.26
N VAL A 318 15.98 4.17 1.04
CA VAL A 318 17.43 4.24 0.96
C VAL A 318 17.91 5.06 2.14
N ALA A 319 17.93 4.41 3.31
CA ALA A 319 18.21 5.08 4.57
C ALA A 319 19.69 5.40 4.74
N ASN A 320 19.95 6.48 5.48
CA ASN A 320 21.28 6.82 5.98
C ASN A 320 21.57 6.06 7.29
N SER A 321 22.85 5.97 7.61
CA SER A 321 23.46 5.20 8.69
C SER A 321 23.09 5.69 10.10
N SER A 322 21.85 5.51 10.58
CA SER A 322 21.44 5.68 12.00
C SER A 322 19.93 5.65 12.24
N THR A 323 19.09 5.57 11.21
CA THR A 323 17.62 5.66 11.35
C THR A 323 16.95 4.34 10.99
N ASN A 324 15.87 4.00 11.70
CA ASN A 324 15.03 2.88 11.31
C ASN A 324 14.39 3.12 9.94
N SER A 325 14.27 2.07 9.14
CA SER A 325 13.65 2.05 7.82
C SER A 325 12.30 1.34 7.88
N TYR A 326 11.27 1.93 7.26
CA TYR A 326 9.90 1.43 7.33
C TYR A 326 9.23 1.42 5.96
N GLY A 327 8.61 0.30 5.56
CA GLY A 327 7.66 0.28 4.45
C GLY A 327 8.28 0.62 3.10
N GLY A 328 8.98 -0.32 2.44
CA GLY A 328 9.60 -0.06 1.13
C GLY A 328 8.57 0.42 0.10
N GLY A 329 7.41 -0.24 0.05
CA GLY A 329 6.27 0.17 -0.75
C GLY A 329 5.40 1.20 -0.04
N GLY A 330 4.86 0.86 1.14
CA GLY A 330 3.89 1.69 1.87
C GLY A 330 4.09 1.75 3.39
N TYR A 331 3.78 2.91 3.98
CA TYR A 331 3.77 3.12 5.43
C TYR A 331 2.47 3.80 5.87
N SER A 332 1.73 3.20 6.81
CA SER A 332 0.51 3.77 7.42
C SER A 332 -0.59 3.97 6.38
N CYS A 333 -0.71 3.00 5.48
CA CYS A 333 -1.61 3.08 4.34
C CYS A 333 -2.84 2.20 4.53
N ARG A 334 -3.87 2.52 3.76
CA ARG A 334 -4.98 1.61 3.45
C ARG A 334 -4.83 1.20 1.99
N LEU A 335 -4.69 -0.09 1.74
CA LEU A 335 -4.49 -0.64 0.41
C LEU A 335 -5.62 -1.64 0.12
N VAL A 336 -6.33 -1.45 -0.99
CA VAL A 336 -7.44 -2.31 -1.41
C VAL A 336 -7.23 -2.71 -2.87
N ASP A 337 -7.29 -4.00 -3.19
CA ASP A 337 -7.06 -4.52 -4.55
C ASP A 337 -5.76 -3.98 -5.18
N CYS A 338 -4.67 -4.03 -4.40
CA CYS A 338 -3.38 -3.48 -4.81
C CYS A 338 -2.32 -4.58 -5.00
N ASP A 339 -1.44 -4.38 -5.98
CA ASP A 339 -0.21 -5.16 -6.14
C ASP A 339 0.96 -4.40 -5.50
N VAL A 340 1.45 -4.90 -4.36
CA VAL A 340 2.61 -4.36 -3.63
C VAL A 340 3.81 -5.27 -3.88
N CYS A 341 4.61 -4.94 -4.89
CA CYS A 341 5.60 -5.87 -5.41
C CYS A 341 7.02 -5.30 -5.57
N PHE A 342 8.05 -6.11 -5.31
CA PHE A 342 9.45 -5.74 -5.57
C PHE A 342 9.94 -4.46 -4.88
N ASN A 343 9.26 -4.04 -3.81
CA ASN A 343 9.72 -2.89 -3.04
C ASN A 343 10.85 -3.31 -2.11
N TYR A 344 11.76 -2.39 -1.81
CA TYR A 344 12.99 -2.73 -1.13
C TYR A 344 13.37 -1.76 0.00
N LEU A 345 14.05 -2.31 1.00
CA LEU A 345 14.75 -1.54 2.03
C LEU A 345 16.25 -1.80 1.89
N THR A 346 17.02 -0.75 1.66
CA THR A 346 18.50 -0.80 1.58
C THR A 346 19.09 0.24 2.53
N GLU A 347 20.05 -0.14 3.36
CA GLU A 347 20.83 0.80 4.19
C GLU A 347 22.20 1.02 3.55
N ARG A 348 22.61 2.28 3.36
CA ARG A 348 23.86 2.58 2.63
C ARG A 348 25.14 2.30 3.41
N ASN A 349 25.12 2.31 4.74
CA ASN A 349 26.27 2.08 5.61
C ASN A 349 25.78 1.88 7.06
N GLY A 350 26.29 0.90 7.82
CA GLY A 350 26.19 0.89 9.30
C GLY A 350 25.10 0.03 9.97
N ASP A 351 25.52 -0.78 10.94
CA ASP A 351 24.78 -1.89 11.58
C ASP A 351 23.74 -1.49 12.67
N THR A 352 23.32 -0.23 12.75
CA THR A 352 22.54 0.26 13.91
C THR A 352 21.05 0.50 13.65
N GLY A 353 20.64 0.71 12.39
CA GLY A 353 19.23 0.88 12.01
C GLY A 353 18.46 -0.43 12.03
N ASN A 354 17.14 -0.37 12.25
CA ASN A 354 16.26 -1.52 12.05
C ASN A 354 15.47 -1.37 10.75
N ALA A 355 15.19 -2.48 10.07
CA ALA A 355 14.42 -2.49 8.83
C ALA A 355 13.12 -3.30 9.01
N TYR A 356 12.00 -2.65 8.71
CA TYR A 356 10.66 -3.21 8.93
C TYR A 356 9.76 -3.07 7.72
N GLY A 357 9.12 -4.16 7.28
CA GLY A 357 8.05 -4.11 6.28
C GLY A 357 8.58 -3.78 4.89
N GLY A 358 9.32 -4.70 4.23
CA GLY A 358 9.87 -4.43 2.90
C GLY A 358 8.81 -4.04 1.87
N GLY A 359 7.63 -4.66 1.94
CA GLY A 359 6.44 -4.24 1.19
C GLY A 359 5.66 -3.14 1.90
N ALA A 360 5.15 -3.42 3.10
CA ALA A 360 4.37 -2.45 3.88
C ALA A 360 4.63 -2.49 5.39
N TYR A 361 4.48 -1.33 6.03
CA TYR A 361 4.58 -1.14 7.47
C TYR A 361 3.33 -0.46 8.03
N ASN A 362 2.81 -0.95 9.16
CA ASN A 362 1.67 -0.37 9.90
C ASN A 362 0.44 -0.06 9.01
N SER A 363 0.14 -0.95 8.07
CA SER A 363 -0.87 -0.71 7.04
C SER A 363 -2.03 -1.70 7.13
N SER A 364 -3.17 -1.32 6.55
CA SER A 364 -4.30 -2.23 6.31
C SER A 364 -4.35 -2.62 4.84
N LEU A 365 -4.43 -3.92 4.57
CA LEU A 365 -4.42 -4.49 3.22
C LEU A 365 -5.63 -5.41 3.04
N THR A 366 -6.36 -5.25 1.95
CA THR A 366 -7.52 -6.08 1.62
C THR A 366 -7.50 -6.40 0.13
N ASP A 367 -7.68 -7.67 -0.23
CA ASP A 367 -7.67 -8.12 -1.63
C ASP A 367 -6.33 -7.85 -2.35
N CYS A 368 -5.21 -7.80 -1.63
CA CYS A 368 -3.91 -7.41 -2.19
C CYS A 368 -3.03 -8.61 -2.57
N ARG A 369 -2.09 -8.37 -3.50
CA ARG A 369 -0.93 -9.25 -3.73
C ARG A 369 0.33 -8.58 -3.20
N ILE A 370 1.07 -9.27 -2.34
CA ILE A 370 2.28 -8.77 -1.70
C ILE A 370 3.42 -9.72 -2.06
N ASN A 371 4.27 -9.33 -3.02
CA ASN A 371 5.29 -10.25 -3.53
C ASN A 371 6.65 -9.67 -3.89
N GLY A 372 7.69 -10.49 -3.76
CA GLY A 372 9.07 -10.10 -4.13
C GLY A 372 9.62 -8.91 -3.35
N ASN A 373 8.97 -8.47 -2.28
CA ASN A 373 9.46 -7.35 -1.48
C ASN A 373 10.64 -7.81 -0.64
N THR A 374 11.69 -6.98 -0.58
CA THR A 374 12.99 -7.42 -0.10
C THR A 374 13.63 -6.47 0.90
N ILE A 375 14.26 -7.02 1.94
CA ILE A 375 15.10 -6.25 2.87
C ILE A 375 16.56 -6.65 2.65
N PHE A 376 17.38 -5.72 2.16
CA PHE A 376 18.82 -5.87 1.91
C PHE A 376 19.71 -5.17 2.97
N SER A 377 19.13 -4.73 4.10
CA SER A 377 19.81 -3.88 5.09
C SER A 377 20.94 -4.60 5.86
N GLY A 378 21.97 -3.85 6.29
CA GLY A 378 23.03 -4.29 7.22
C GLY A 378 22.64 -4.26 8.72
N GLY A 379 21.50 -3.67 9.05
CA GLY A 379 21.04 -3.38 10.40
C GLY A 379 20.82 -4.57 11.35
N LYS A 380 20.72 -4.28 12.66
CA LYS A 380 20.62 -5.27 13.74
C LYS A 380 19.33 -6.09 13.73
N TYR A 381 18.18 -5.46 13.46
CA TYR A 381 16.89 -6.13 13.41
C TYR A 381 16.20 -5.93 12.06
N ARG A 382 15.93 -7.04 11.37
CA ARG A 382 15.28 -7.08 10.06
C ARG A 382 14.02 -7.92 10.16
N GLN A 383 12.86 -7.32 9.93
CA GLN A 383 11.60 -8.02 10.18
C GLN A 383 10.50 -7.64 9.19
N GLY A 384 9.67 -8.61 8.81
CA GLY A 384 8.57 -8.33 7.88
C GLY A 384 9.06 -8.07 6.46
N GLY A 385 9.64 -9.07 5.78
CA GLY A 385 10.12 -8.89 4.39
C GLY A 385 9.01 -8.38 3.47
N GLY A 386 7.82 -8.97 3.58
CA GLY A 386 6.58 -8.44 3.01
C GLY A 386 5.98 -7.38 3.93
N LEU A 387 5.57 -7.77 5.14
CA LEU A 387 4.69 -6.96 5.98
C LEU A 387 5.18 -6.83 7.42
N TYR A 388 5.05 -5.64 8.01
CA TYR A 388 5.28 -5.42 9.43
C TYR A 388 4.13 -4.67 10.09
N SER A 389 3.58 -5.18 11.20
CA SER A 389 2.43 -4.63 11.93
C SER A 389 1.23 -4.31 11.05
N CYS A 390 0.93 -5.18 10.08
CA CYS A 390 -0.16 -4.95 9.13
C CYS A 390 -1.41 -5.79 9.44
N GLY A 391 -2.59 -5.22 9.23
CA GLY A 391 -3.85 -5.97 9.19
C GLY A 391 -4.13 -6.40 7.76
N VAL A 392 -4.26 -7.71 7.51
CA VAL A 392 -4.36 -8.26 6.15
C VAL A 392 -5.61 -9.10 6.01
N THR A 393 -6.35 -8.91 4.94
CA THR A 393 -7.57 -9.67 4.64
C THR A 393 -7.60 -10.11 3.18
N ASN A 394 -7.99 -11.37 2.93
CA ASN A 394 -8.18 -11.95 1.61
C ASN A 394 -7.02 -11.66 0.62
N SER A 395 -5.78 -11.81 1.10
CA SER A 395 -4.59 -11.40 0.34
C SER A 395 -3.59 -12.53 0.16
N PHE A 396 -2.73 -12.41 -0.85
CA PHE A 396 -1.64 -13.34 -1.13
C PHE A 396 -0.30 -12.70 -0.74
N ILE A 397 0.45 -13.35 0.14
CA ILE A 397 1.77 -12.91 0.61
C ILE A 397 2.79 -13.97 0.18
N TYR A 398 3.55 -13.69 -0.87
CA TYR A 398 4.44 -14.69 -1.46
C TYR A 398 5.78 -14.15 -1.95
N GLU A 399 6.81 -14.99 -1.97
CA GLU A 399 8.15 -14.64 -2.51
C GLU A 399 8.84 -13.43 -1.87
N ASN A 400 8.37 -12.96 -0.71
CA ASN A 400 9.02 -11.88 0.01
C ASN A 400 10.30 -12.39 0.68
N PHE A 401 11.34 -11.55 0.69
CA PHE A 401 12.69 -11.97 1.03
C PHE A 401 13.35 -11.06 2.07
N ILE A 402 14.13 -11.66 2.97
CA ILE A 402 15.04 -10.92 3.85
C ILE A 402 16.45 -11.44 3.60
N ASP A 403 17.33 -10.58 3.10
CA ASP A 403 18.68 -10.94 2.67
C ASP A 403 19.71 -10.87 3.83
N ALA A 404 19.35 -11.27 5.05
CA ALA A 404 20.26 -11.40 6.20
C ALA A 404 19.56 -12.01 7.42
N THR A 405 20.23 -12.04 8.58
CA THR A 405 19.64 -12.47 9.86
C THR A 405 18.45 -11.58 10.22
N GLY A 406 17.25 -12.10 9.97
CA GLY A 406 15.98 -11.41 10.17
C GLY A 406 14.86 -12.41 10.43
N GLN A 407 13.64 -11.94 10.68
CA GLN A 407 12.53 -12.83 11.02
C GLN A 407 11.20 -12.34 10.46
N GLY A 408 10.33 -13.26 10.07
CA GLY A 408 9.03 -12.93 9.49
C GLY A 408 9.14 -12.43 8.04
N ALA A 409 9.77 -13.19 7.15
CA ALA A 409 9.89 -12.80 5.74
C ALA A 409 8.56 -12.49 5.07
N ALA A 410 7.48 -13.18 5.46
CA ALA A 410 6.15 -12.85 4.99
C ALA A 410 5.56 -11.70 5.82
N MET A 411 5.50 -11.89 7.14
CA MET A 411 4.84 -10.97 8.06
C MET A 411 5.48 -11.02 9.45
N ASN A 412 5.64 -9.85 10.08
CA ASN A 412 5.91 -9.75 11.51
C ASN A 412 4.93 -8.76 12.18
N GLY A 413 4.26 -9.15 13.26
CA GLY A 413 3.19 -8.32 13.83
C GLY A 413 1.88 -8.45 13.06
N GLY A 414 0.84 -7.77 13.53
CA GLY A 414 -0.43 -7.64 12.80
C GLY A 414 -1.37 -8.84 12.88
N SER A 415 -2.31 -8.95 11.94
CA SER A 415 -3.33 -10.01 11.89
C SER A 415 -3.63 -10.41 10.44
N ALA A 416 -4.12 -11.63 10.25
CA ALA A 416 -4.41 -12.17 8.92
C ALA A 416 -5.74 -12.92 8.89
N TYR A 417 -6.58 -12.62 7.90
CA TYR A 417 -7.89 -13.25 7.70
C TYR A 417 -8.05 -13.66 6.24
N GLY A 418 -8.24 -14.95 5.96
CA GLY A 418 -8.46 -15.37 4.57
C GLY A 418 -7.21 -15.31 3.68
N CYS A 419 -6.01 -15.29 4.27
CA CYS A 419 -4.77 -15.04 3.53
C CYS A 419 -4.03 -16.31 3.10
N VAL A 420 -3.25 -16.21 2.02
CA VAL A 420 -2.34 -17.27 1.57
C VAL A 420 -0.90 -16.83 1.73
N PHE A 421 -0.08 -17.67 2.37
CA PHE A 421 1.36 -17.48 2.55
C PHE A 421 2.11 -18.56 1.78
N SER A 422 3.04 -18.17 0.89
CA SER A 422 3.81 -19.13 0.09
C SER A 422 5.19 -18.61 -0.28
N ASN A 423 6.22 -19.44 -0.27
CA ASN A 423 7.56 -19.11 -0.81
C ASN A 423 8.25 -17.85 -0.25
N ASN A 424 7.80 -17.27 0.87
CA ASN A 424 8.54 -16.21 1.53
C ASN A 424 9.77 -16.81 2.20
N GLN A 425 10.85 -16.06 2.31
CA GLN A 425 12.16 -16.60 2.68
C GLN A 425 13.00 -15.60 3.47
N THR A 426 13.76 -16.12 4.43
CA THR A 426 14.79 -15.35 5.14
C THR A 426 16.12 -16.03 4.89
N ARG A 427 17.15 -15.28 4.45
CA ARG A 427 18.55 -15.71 4.46
C ARG A 427 19.05 -15.76 5.91
N ALA A 428 18.53 -16.70 6.69
CA ALA A 428 18.88 -16.88 8.09
C ALA A 428 20.08 -17.84 8.24
N THR A 429 21.04 -17.47 9.07
CA THR A 429 22.09 -18.40 9.54
C THR A 429 21.64 -19.22 10.77
N ASN A 430 20.39 -19.04 11.23
CA ASN A 430 19.83 -19.73 12.39
C ASN A 430 18.47 -20.39 12.09
N ARG A 431 18.27 -21.61 12.62
CA ARG A 431 17.09 -22.48 12.43
C ARG A 431 15.80 -21.99 13.12
N ASP A 432 15.79 -20.76 13.67
CA ASP A 432 14.69 -20.18 14.45
C ASP A 432 14.06 -18.95 13.76
N SER A 433 14.13 -18.84 12.43
CA SER A 433 13.59 -17.71 11.66
C SER A 433 12.28 -18.08 10.95
N PRO A 434 11.11 -17.93 11.61
CA PRO A 434 9.82 -18.26 11.01
C PRO A 434 9.43 -17.26 9.91
N HIS A 435 8.59 -17.71 8.97
CA HIS A 435 8.09 -16.88 7.87
C HIS A 435 7.03 -15.87 8.32
N VAL A 436 6.18 -16.27 9.26
CA VAL A 436 5.25 -15.39 9.98
C VAL A 436 5.66 -15.35 11.44
N ARG A 437 5.91 -14.15 11.96
CA ARG A 437 6.38 -13.95 13.33
C ARG A 437 5.48 -13.02 14.13
N GLN A 438 5.27 -13.33 15.40
CA GLN A 438 4.64 -12.45 16.38
C GLN A 438 3.38 -11.72 15.86
N PRO A 439 2.44 -12.40 15.20
CA PRO A 439 1.17 -11.75 14.90
C PRO A 439 0.59 -11.17 16.19
N ALA A 440 0.20 -9.90 16.13
CA ALA A 440 -0.34 -9.15 17.26
C ALA A 440 -1.86 -9.37 17.43
N GLY A 441 -2.51 -9.97 16.42
CA GLY A 441 -3.90 -10.40 16.44
C GLY A 441 -4.07 -11.83 15.90
N PRO A 442 -5.31 -12.29 15.72
CA PRO A 442 -5.56 -13.67 15.31
C PRO A 442 -5.16 -13.90 13.84
N VAL A 443 -4.89 -15.17 13.54
CA VAL A 443 -4.64 -15.67 12.19
C VAL A 443 -5.75 -16.66 11.87
N VAL A 444 -6.69 -16.24 11.02
CA VAL A 444 -7.95 -16.97 10.81
C VAL A 444 -8.11 -17.29 9.33
N ASN A 445 -8.59 -18.48 9.01
CA ASN A 445 -8.93 -18.85 7.63
C ASN A 445 -7.73 -18.68 6.68
N CYS A 446 -6.51 -19.00 7.12
CA CYS A 446 -5.30 -18.80 6.31
C CYS A 446 -4.70 -20.12 5.81
N ALA A 447 -4.03 -20.09 4.66
CA ALA A 447 -3.29 -21.21 4.10
C ALA A 447 -1.78 -20.91 4.04
N PHE A 448 -0.98 -21.87 4.47
CA PHE A 448 0.47 -21.81 4.53
C PHE A 448 1.05 -22.94 3.67
N TYR A 449 1.74 -22.55 2.59
CA TYR A 449 2.39 -23.47 1.65
C TYR A 449 3.90 -23.36 1.78
N GLY A 450 4.51 -24.31 2.49
CA GLY A 450 5.94 -24.26 2.77
C GLY A 450 6.34 -23.17 3.75
N GLN A 451 5.42 -22.75 4.64
CA GLN A 451 5.60 -21.60 5.53
C GLN A 451 5.38 -21.97 6.99
N THR A 452 6.03 -21.23 7.89
CA THR A 452 6.05 -21.51 9.33
C THR A 452 5.59 -20.29 10.12
N ILE A 453 5.13 -20.52 11.35
CA ILE A 453 4.59 -19.47 12.23
C ILE A 453 5.19 -19.58 13.64
N ALA A 454 5.58 -18.46 14.24
CA ALA A 454 6.02 -18.42 15.64
C ALA A 454 5.51 -17.18 16.35
N CYS A 455 5.28 -17.30 17.67
CA CYS A 455 4.72 -16.22 18.47
C CYS A 455 5.43 -16.08 19.81
N SER A 456 5.40 -14.88 20.39
CA SER A 456 5.87 -14.60 21.76
C SER A 456 4.76 -14.12 22.68
N THR A 457 3.53 -14.08 22.17
CA THR A 457 2.30 -13.69 22.86
C THR A 457 1.23 -14.69 22.49
N LYS A 458 0.22 -14.83 23.35
CA LYS A 458 -0.86 -15.80 23.15
C LYS A 458 -1.71 -15.39 21.95
N ILE A 459 -1.70 -16.21 20.92
CA ILE A 459 -2.50 -15.98 19.71
C ILE A 459 -3.38 -17.18 19.41
N VAL A 460 -4.48 -16.92 18.68
CA VAL A 460 -5.32 -17.97 18.13
C VAL A 460 -5.04 -18.08 16.64
N VAL A 461 -4.64 -19.28 16.22
CA VAL A 461 -4.58 -19.70 14.81
C VAL A 461 -5.79 -20.56 14.56
N GLU A 462 -6.74 -20.08 13.77
CA GLU A 462 -8.04 -20.71 13.61
C GLU A 462 -8.34 -21.05 12.16
N ASN A 463 -8.89 -22.24 11.91
CA ASN A 463 -9.31 -22.67 10.57
C ASN A 463 -8.19 -22.59 9.53
N CYS A 464 -6.94 -22.84 9.93
CA CYS A 464 -5.78 -22.67 9.06
C CYS A 464 -5.26 -24.00 8.51
N ARG A 465 -4.62 -23.94 7.34
CA ARG A 465 -3.97 -25.08 6.70
C ARG A 465 -2.47 -24.86 6.60
N PHE A 466 -1.68 -25.87 6.99
CA PHE A 466 -0.23 -25.87 6.85
C PHE A 466 0.21 -27.11 6.06
N THR A 467 0.81 -26.89 4.88
CA THR A 467 1.26 -27.99 4.02
C THR A 467 2.57 -27.70 3.31
N GLY A 468 3.34 -28.74 2.99
CA GLY A 468 4.53 -28.63 2.15
C GLY A 468 5.73 -27.95 2.81
N CYS A 469 5.72 -27.76 4.13
CA CYS A 469 6.89 -27.25 4.85
C CYS A 469 8.02 -28.28 4.80
N ARG A 470 9.24 -27.85 4.43
CA ARG A 470 10.42 -28.73 4.28
C ARG A 470 11.64 -28.15 5.02
N ASP A 471 12.34 -28.97 5.78
CA ASP A 471 13.64 -28.64 6.40
C ASP A 471 14.68 -28.39 5.29
N GLY A 472 15.43 -27.29 5.39
CA GLY A 472 16.51 -26.95 4.44
C GLY A 472 16.10 -26.63 3.00
N TRP A 473 14.86 -26.19 2.75
CA TRP A 473 14.41 -25.91 1.38
C TRP A 473 15.20 -24.77 0.73
N THR A 474 15.98 -25.09 -0.31
CA THR A 474 16.67 -24.15 -1.18
C THR A 474 15.81 -23.88 -2.41
N ILE A 475 15.49 -22.63 -2.70
CA ILE A 475 14.91 -22.28 -4.00
C ILE A 475 16.05 -22.20 -5.03
N PRO A 476 15.94 -22.86 -6.20
CA PRO A 476 16.92 -22.75 -7.27
C PRO A 476 17.17 -21.29 -7.69
N ALA A 477 18.41 -20.97 -8.06
CA ALA A 477 18.78 -19.64 -8.55
C ALA A 477 17.85 -19.16 -9.68
N GLY A 478 17.45 -17.88 -9.66
CA GLY A 478 16.61 -17.25 -10.68
C GLY A 478 15.09 -17.30 -10.44
N HIS A 479 14.62 -17.96 -9.39
CA HIS A 479 13.19 -18.00 -9.03
C HIS A 479 12.74 -16.86 -8.09
N ASN A 480 13.62 -15.91 -7.74
CA ASN A 480 13.26 -14.66 -7.06
C ASN A 480 14.04 -13.50 -7.68
N VAL A 481 13.37 -12.37 -7.94
CA VAL A 481 13.90 -11.21 -8.69
C VAL A 481 15.03 -10.50 -7.91
N ALA A 482 15.20 -10.81 -6.62
CA ALA A 482 16.20 -10.21 -5.73
C ALA A 482 17.59 -10.86 -5.76
N SER A 483 17.83 -11.99 -6.44
CA SER A 483 19.18 -12.60 -6.51
C SER A 483 20.07 -11.89 -7.52
N MET A 484 20.39 -10.61 -7.30
CA MET A 484 21.44 -9.90 -8.03
C MET A 484 22.86 -10.14 -7.47
N SER A 485 23.08 -11.18 -6.68
CA SER A 485 24.43 -11.58 -6.27
C SER A 485 24.51 -13.07 -5.99
N GLU A 486 25.14 -13.80 -6.92
CA GLU A 486 25.80 -15.10 -6.77
C GLU A 486 24.94 -16.28 -6.23
N ASP A 487 25.39 -17.50 -6.52
CA ASP A 487 24.74 -18.74 -6.10
C ASP A 487 24.48 -18.73 -4.58
N LEU A 488 23.22 -18.60 -4.17
CA LEU A 488 22.78 -18.89 -2.79
C LEU A 488 22.72 -20.42 -2.54
N SER A 489 23.74 -21.15 -3.01
CA SER A 489 23.88 -22.60 -2.92
C SER A 489 24.34 -23.09 -1.55
N SER A 490 24.37 -22.22 -0.53
CA SER A 490 24.66 -22.61 0.84
C SER A 490 23.37 -22.66 1.64
N ASP A 491 22.95 -23.87 2.01
CA ASP A 491 21.98 -24.21 3.05
C ASP A 491 21.35 -23.01 3.74
N ILE A 492 20.18 -22.54 3.27
CA ILE A 492 19.32 -21.68 4.09
C ILE A 492 18.60 -22.63 5.05
N PRO A 493 18.99 -22.74 6.33
CA PRO A 493 18.24 -23.55 7.28
C PRO A 493 16.81 -23.01 7.35
N GLY A 494 15.85 -23.79 6.84
CA GLY A 494 14.45 -23.61 7.17
C GLY A 494 14.26 -23.66 8.68
N SER A 495 13.13 -23.13 9.17
CA SER A 495 12.82 -23.26 10.59
C SER A 495 12.71 -24.74 10.97
N ASP A 496 13.28 -25.13 12.11
CA ASP A 496 13.20 -26.50 12.61
C ASP A 496 11.76 -26.90 12.98
N TYR A 497 10.84 -25.95 13.08
CA TYR A 497 9.48 -26.18 13.54
C TYR A 497 8.43 -25.49 12.67
N LEU A 498 7.25 -26.09 12.57
CA LEU A 498 6.10 -25.49 11.88
C LEU A 498 5.48 -24.38 12.74
N ALA A 499 5.35 -24.67 14.04
CA ALA A 499 4.77 -23.78 15.04
C ALA A 499 5.66 -23.72 16.30
N SER A 500 5.76 -22.56 16.94
CA SER A 500 6.37 -22.50 18.28
C SER A 500 5.76 -21.43 19.18
N SER A 501 5.73 -21.74 20.48
CA SER A 501 5.47 -20.88 21.64
C SER A 501 4.16 -20.06 21.59
N TYR A 502 3.38 -20.10 22.67
CA TYR A 502 2.16 -19.29 22.85
C TYR A 502 1.06 -19.46 21.77
N ILE A 503 1.12 -20.52 20.98
CA ILE A 503 0.14 -20.79 19.92
C ILE A 503 -1.03 -21.61 20.47
N HIS A 504 -2.25 -21.13 20.20
CA HIS A 504 -3.48 -21.89 20.31
C HIS A 504 -3.98 -22.18 18.89
N MET A 505 -3.75 -23.39 18.39
CA MET A 505 -4.32 -23.84 17.11
C MET A 505 -5.70 -24.44 17.32
N ARG A 506 -6.68 -23.94 16.57
CA ARG A 506 -8.06 -24.42 16.58
C ARG A 506 -8.47 -24.77 15.17
N ASN A 507 -9.01 -25.96 14.99
CA ASN A 507 -9.52 -26.37 13.68
C ASN A 507 -8.46 -26.23 12.55
N CYS A 508 -7.23 -26.66 12.82
CA CYS A 508 -6.15 -26.57 11.83
C CYS A 508 -5.86 -27.92 11.17
N LEU A 509 -5.56 -27.89 9.87
CA LEU A 509 -5.03 -29.02 9.13
C LEU A 509 -3.52 -28.86 8.96
N ILE A 510 -2.75 -29.82 9.48
CA ILE A 510 -1.31 -29.90 9.38
C ILE A 510 -0.98 -31.16 8.60
N ALA A 511 -0.66 -31.03 7.32
CA ALA A 511 -0.46 -32.18 6.46
C ALA A 511 0.68 -32.06 5.47
N ASP A 512 1.24 -33.20 5.03
CA ASP A 512 2.26 -33.25 3.99
C ASP A 512 3.50 -32.35 4.28
N ASN A 513 3.91 -32.26 5.54
CA ASN A 513 5.10 -31.49 5.94
C ASN A 513 6.28 -32.42 6.23
N GLN A 514 7.48 -32.02 5.85
CA GLN A 514 8.76 -32.68 6.11
C GLN A 514 9.64 -31.77 6.98
N ILE A 515 9.35 -31.71 8.27
CA ILE A 515 9.97 -30.75 9.19
C ILE A 515 10.47 -31.47 10.45
N LYS A 516 11.48 -30.93 11.12
CA LYS A 516 12.03 -31.59 12.29
C LYS A 516 11.00 -31.70 13.43
N TYR A 517 10.23 -30.64 13.67
CA TYR A 517 9.19 -30.58 14.71
C TYR A 517 7.88 -29.97 14.17
N ILE A 518 6.72 -30.50 14.55
CA ILE A 518 5.46 -29.79 14.27
C ILE A 518 5.34 -28.60 15.22
N SER A 519 5.58 -28.83 16.51
CA SER A 519 5.50 -27.80 17.53
C SER A 519 6.72 -27.81 18.44
N LYS A 520 7.26 -26.62 18.69
CA LYS A 520 8.32 -26.36 19.69
C LYS A 520 7.74 -25.51 20.83
N ALA A 521 7.64 -26.08 22.03
CA ALA A 521 7.13 -25.40 23.22
C ALA A 521 8.28 -24.84 24.08
N ASN A 522 8.01 -23.74 24.80
CA ASN A 522 8.89 -23.18 25.83
C ASN A 522 8.26 -23.38 27.22
N SER A 523 9.10 -23.51 28.24
CA SER A 523 8.78 -23.94 29.62
C SER A 523 7.87 -23.03 30.47
N THR A 524 7.17 -22.05 29.89
CA THR A 524 6.39 -21.06 30.67
C THR A 524 4.91 -20.95 30.31
N ASP A 525 4.41 -21.53 29.21
CA ASP A 525 2.97 -21.46 28.89
C ASP A 525 2.39 -22.55 27.95
N LEU A 526 1.09 -22.77 28.09
CA LEU A 526 0.31 -23.89 27.55
C LEU A 526 0.04 -23.73 26.04
N THR A 527 0.89 -24.33 25.20
CA THR A 527 0.59 -24.54 23.77
C THR A 527 -0.65 -25.44 23.66
N LYS A 528 -1.63 -25.07 22.82
CA LYS A 528 -2.91 -25.77 22.75
C LYS A 528 -3.31 -26.11 21.31
N PHE A 529 -3.73 -27.36 21.10
CA PHE A 529 -4.27 -27.85 19.85
C PHE A 529 -5.69 -28.38 20.10
N GLU A 530 -6.67 -27.80 19.41
CA GLU A 530 -8.07 -28.20 19.52
C GLU A 530 -8.62 -28.52 18.14
N ASN A 531 -9.20 -29.70 17.99
CA ASN A 531 -9.81 -30.14 16.73
C ASN A 531 -8.87 -30.03 15.53
N CYS A 532 -7.59 -30.32 15.71
CA CYS A 532 -6.60 -30.29 14.64
C CYS A 532 -6.42 -31.68 14.00
N THR A 533 -5.87 -31.73 12.79
CA THR A 533 -5.54 -32.99 12.11
C THR A 533 -4.11 -32.95 11.62
N PHE A 534 -3.32 -33.93 12.05
CA PHE A 534 -1.92 -34.13 11.72
C PHE A 534 -1.80 -35.39 10.87
N ALA A 535 -1.65 -35.22 9.56
CA ALA A 535 -1.63 -36.34 8.63
C ALA A 535 -0.51 -36.25 7.58
N ASP A 536 0.10 -37.37 7.21
CA ASP A 536 1.14 -37.41 6.17
C ASP A 536 2.38 -36.56 6.45
N ASN A 537 2.66 -36.24 7.72
CA ASN A 537 3.85 -35.48 8.08
C ASN A 537 5.05 -36.41 8.30
N GLN A 538 6.23 -36.00 7.85
CA GLN A 538 7.52 -36.63 8.15
C GLN A 538 8.24 -35.76 9.18
N VAL A 539 8.33 -36.25 10.42
CA VAL A 539 8.86 -35.46 11.54
C VAL A 539 9.79 -36.26 12.43
N ALA A 540 10.79 -35.60 13.02
CA ALA A 540 11.63 -36.24 14.02
C ALA A 540 10.80 -36.46 15.29
N GLN A 541 10.14 -35.39 15.74
CA GLN A 541 9.23 -35.40 16.89
C GLN A 541 8.01 -34.57 16.56
N THR A 542 6.83 -35.03 16.97
CA THR A 542 5.58 -34.29 16.78
C THR A 542 5.61 -33.04 17.64
N PHE A 543 5.94 -33.20 18.92
CA PHE A 543 6.08 -32.11 19.87
C PHE A 543 7.48 -32.17 20.50
N TYR A 544 8.19 -31.06 20.43
CA TYR A 544 9.47 -30.87 21.10
C TYR A 544 9.30 -29.90 22.28
N ASP A 545 9.69 -30.34 23.47
CA ASP A 545 9.74 -29.52 24.68
C ASP A 545 11.18 -29.46 25.20
N TYR A 546 11.60 -28.30 25.67
CA TYR A 546 12.82 -28.19 26.46
C TYR A 546 12.49 -28.73 27.84
N GLY A 547 12.72 -30.03 28.05
CA GLY A 547 12.64 -30.72 29.33
C GLY A 547 13.59 -30.12 30.37
N GLY A 548 13.23 -28.94 30.86
CA GLY A 548 13.80 -28.31 32.03
C GLY A 548 12.87 -28.62 33.19
N ASP A 549 13.47 -29.14 34.26
CA ASP A 549 12.92 -29.49 35.57
C ASP A 549 12.36 -28.26 36.34
N SER A 550 11.74 -27.31 35.62
CA SER A 550 11.16 -26.10 36.18
C SER A 550 9.72 -26.37 36.57
N SER A 551 9.40 -26.19 37.86
CA SER A 551 8.06 -26.24 38.45
C SER A 551 7.02 -25.30 37.82
N SER A 552 7.40 -24.50 36.81
CA SER A 552 6.57 -23.58 36.03
C SER A 552 6.15 -24.10 34.64
N ALA A 553 6.66 -25.24 34.17
CA ALA A 553 6.36 -25.76 32.83
C ALA A 553 4.92 -26.27 32.72
N LYS A 554 4.10 -25.58 31.92
CA LYS A 554 2.72 -25.98 31.63
C LYS A 554 2.68 -26.99 30.49
N ALA A 555 2.06 -28.14 30.73
CA ALA A 555 1.87 -29.18 29.72
C ALA A 555 1.19 -28.64 28.46
N ALA A 556 1.63 -29.02 27.26
CA ALA A 556 0.83 -28.77 26.07
C ALA A 556 -0.51 -29.54 26.16
N SER A 557 -1.58 -28.98 25.61
CA SER A 557 -2.92 -29.59 25.65
C SER A 557 -3.41 -29.88 24.25
N VAL A 558 -3.77 -31.14 24.00
CA VAL A 558 -4.24 -31.63 22.71
C VAL A 558 -5.61 -32.25 22.89
N VAL A 559 -6.63 -31.66 22.28
CA VAL A 559 -8.04 -32.06 22.45
C VAL A 559 -8.69 -32.29 21.10
N ASN A 560 -9.45 -33.38 20.96
CA ASN A 560 -10.17 -33.74 19.73
C ASN A 560 -9.28 -33.77 18.47
N CYS A 561 -8.02 -34.20 18.56
CA CYS A 561 -7.11 -34.18 17.41
C CYS A 561 -6.94 -35.55 16.74
N ILE A 562 -6.64 -35.57 15.44
CA ILE A 562 -6.27 -36.78 14.70
C ILE A 562 -4.77 -36.79 14.43
N PHE A 563 -4.13 -37.93 14.65
CA PHE A 563 -2.76 -38.24 14.26
C PHE A 563 -2.74 -39.51 13.42
N THR A 564 -2.41 -39.42 12.13
CA THR A 564 -2.48 -40.60 11.25
C THR A 564 -1.58 -40.50 10.03
N ARG A 565 -0.95 -41.62 9.69
CA ARG A 565 0.03 -41.74 8.60
C ARG A 565 1.12 -40.67 8.72
N ASN A 566 1.58 -40.37 9.94
CA ASN A 566 2.81 -39.62 10.10
C ASN A 566 3.99 -40.60 10.10
N TYR A 567 5.17 -40.10 9.78
CA TYR A 567 6.39 -40.88 9.60
C TYR A 567 7.52 -40.24 10.39
N ASP A 568 8.54 -41.03 10.71
CA ASP A 568 9.80 -40.52 11.21
C ASP A 568 10.46 -39.52 10.24
N LYS A 569 11.54 -38.85 10.67
CA LYS A 569 12.25 -37.86 9.85
C LYS A 569 12.77 -38.43 8.53
N THR A 570 13.06 -39.73 8.46
CA THR A 570 13.57 -40.38 7.24
C THR A 570 12.46 -40.77 6.27
N GLY A 571 11.20 -40.76 6.74
CA GLY A 571 10.06 -41.28 6.01
C GLY A 571 9.99 -42.81 5.95
N ALA A 572 10.92 -43.52 6.60
CA ALA A 572 11.05 -44.98 6.50
C ALA A 572 10.05 -45.70 7.40
N THR A 573 9.80 -45.19 8.61
CA THR A 573 8.93 -45.83 9.60
C THR A 573 7.70 -44.98 9.84
N ARG A 574 6.52 -45.62 9.83
CA ARG A 574 5.29 -44.97 10.27
C ARG A 574 5.38 -44.71 11.77
N CYS A 575 5.17 -43.47 12.18
CA CYS A 575 5.13 -43.02 13.55
C CYS A 575 4.12 -41.88 13.65
N ASP A 576 2.86 -42.24 13.92
CA ASP A 576 1.73 -41.32 13.93
C ASP A 576 1.88 -40.27 15.05
N LEU A 577 2.58 -40.63 16.13
CA LEU A 577 2.89 -39.74 17.25
C LEU A 577 4.29 -40.06 17.80
N SER A 578 5.18 -39.06 17.84
CA SER A 578 6.58 -39.15 18.28
C SER A 578 6.92 -38.08 19.31
N PHE A 579 7.62 -38.46 20.39
CA PHE A 579 8.08 -37.57 21.47
C PHE A 579 9.50 -37.88 21.92
N LYS A 580 10.02 -37.00 22.78
CA LYS A 580 11.19 -37.29 23.62
C LYS A 580 10.73 -37.68 25.03
N ASP A 581 11.48 -38.54 25.71
CA ASP A 581 11.35 -38.74 27.16
C ASP A 581 11.30 -37.41 27.92
N GLY A 582 10.34 -37.28 28.85
CA GLY A 582 10.12 -36.09 29.67
C GLY A 582 9.32 -34.97 29.01
N THR A 583 8.73 -35.18 27.82
CA THR A 583 7.84 -34.19 27.19
C THR A 583 6.50 -34.10 27.93
N ASN A 584 6.10 -32.91 28.38
CA ASN A 584 4.87 -32.71 29.13
C ASN A 584 3.68 -32.38 28.20
N VAL A 585 2.92 -33.38 27.72
CA VAL A 585 1.74 -33.18 26.85
C VAL A 585 0.55 -34.01 27.33
N SER A 586 -0.62 -33.37 27.39
CA SER A 586 -1.91 -33.99 27.73
C SER A 586 -2.79 -34.20 26.50
N PHE A 587 -3.48 -35.34 26.46
CA PHE A 587 -4.36 -35.74 25.36
C PHE A 587 -5.77 -36.06 25.83
N GLU A 588 -6.77 -35.46 25.19
CA GLU A 588 -8.19 -35.71 25.44
C GLU A 588 -8.94 -35.96 24.11
N ASN A 589 -9.69 -37.07 24.02
CA ASN A 589 -10.51 -37.43 22.85
C ASN A 589 -9.77 -37.37 21.50
N CYS A 590 -8.53 -37.84 21.48
CA CYS A 590 -7.71 -37.83 20.27
C CYS A 590 -7.71 -39.21 19.60
N LEU A 591 -7.70 -39.22 18.27
CA LEU A 591 -7.59 -40.42 17.46
C LEU A 591 -6.14 -40.55 16.97
N ILE A 592 -5.41 -41.51 17.51
CA ILE A 592 -4.00 -41.74 17.18
C ILE A 592 -3.89 -43.12 16.55
N GLY A 593 -3.35 -43.19 15.34
CA GLY A 593 -3.17 -44.45 14.66
C GLY A 593 -2.22 -45.42 15.40
N THR A 594 -2.04 -46.59 14.80
CA THR A 594 -1.50 -47.78 15.47
C THR A 594 0.02 -47.79 15.59
N SER A 595 0.74 -46.86 14.95
CA SER A 595 2.20 -46.81 14.97
C SER A 595 2.67 -45.61 15.80
N ARG A 596 3.35 -45.83 16.92
CA ARG A 596 3.77 -44.81 17.90
C ARG A 596 5.22 -45.06 18.33
N SER A 597 5.91 -44.03 18.82
CA SER A 597 7.21 -44.22 19.48
C SER A 597 7.04 -44.96 20.80
N ASP A 598 8.04 -45.76 21.20
CA ASP A 598 8.04 -46.52 22.46
C ASP A 598 7.85 -45.63 23.70
N ASP A 599 8.32 -44.38 23.63
CA ASP A 599 8.24 -43.38 24.69
C ASP A 599 6.90 -42.61 24.73
N ALA A 600 5.93 -42.93 23.86
CA ALA A 600 4.62 -42.28 23.88
C ALA A 600 3.77 -42.84 25.04
N PRO A 601 3.43 -42.05 26.07
CA PRO A 601 2.84 -42.57 27.31
C PRO A 601 1.45 -43.16 27.06
N CYS A 602 1.34 -44.47 26.86
CA CYS A 602 0.06 -45.12 26.55
C CYS A 602 -0.93 -45.14 27.71
N SER A 603 -0.49 -44.90 28.95
CA SER A 603 -1.31 -44.96 30.17
C SER A 603 -2.00 -43.64 30.55
N GLU A 604 -1.63 -42.51 29.93
CA GLU A 604 -2.14 -41.17 30.29
C GLU A 604 -2.85 -40.43 29.13
N ILE A 605 -2.82 -41.00 27.93
CA ILE A 605 -3.59 -40.52 26.78
C ILE A 605 -5.03 -41.02 27.01
N GLY A 606 -6.04 -40.14 27.07
CA GLY A 606 -7.44 -40.48 27.43
C GLY A 606 -8.13 -41.52 26.51
N THR A 607 -9.39 -41.30 26.13
CA THR A 607 -10.14 -42.16 25.20
C THR A 607 -9.51 -42.13 23.79
N VAL A 608 -8.42 -42.87 23.62
CA VAL A 608 -7.84 -43.20 22.32
C VAL A 608 -8.58 -44.41 21.81
N THR A 609 -9.41 -44.22 20.78
CA THR A 609 -9.81 -45.36 19.96
C THR A 609 -8.57 -45.78 19.17
N ALA A 610 -8.12 -47.02 19.30
CA ALA A 610 -6.95 -47.56 18.60
C ALA A 610 -7.22 -47.76 17.09
N ASP A 611 -8.03 -46.90 16.50
CA ASP A 611 -8.52 -46.99 15.14
C ASP A 611 -7.92 -45.88 14.26
N ASN A 612 -7.74 -46.17 12.98
CA ASN A 612 -7.26 -45.18 12.03
C ASN A 612 -8.42 -44.30 11.54
N ALA A 613 -8.21 -42.98 11.49
CA ALA A 613 -9.14 -42.09 10.81
C ALA A 613 -9.33 -42.53 9.36
N MET A 614 -10.57 -42.61 8.90
CA MET A 614 -10.87 -42.97 7.51
C MET A 614 -11.21 -41.74 6.69
N PHE A 615 -10.25 -41.30 5.87
CA PHE A 615 -10.44 -40.19 4.94
C PHE A 615 -10.87 -40.64 3.53
N ASN A 616 -11.58 -39.76 2.82
CA ASN A 616 -11.97 -39.91 1.42
C ASN A 616 -10.81 -39.59 0.46
N ARG A 617 -9.73 -40.38 0.54
CA ARG A 617 -8.50 -40.17 -0.25
C ARG A 617 -8.66 -40.28 -1.76
N LYS A 618 -9.79 -40.83 -2.24
CA LYS A 618 -10.09 -40.90 -3.68
C LYS A 618 -10.52 -39.55 -4.24
N SER A 619 -10.96 -38.63 -3.38
CA SER A 619 -11.27 -37.28 -3.79
C SER A 619 -9.97 -36.55 -4.11
N THR A 620 -9.82 -36.12 -5.36
CA THR A 620 -8.74 -35.22 -5.78
C THR A 620 -8.91 -33.83 -5.18
N GLU A 621 -10.14 -33.46 -4.83
CA GLU A 621 -10.49 -32.16 -4.28
C GLU A 621 -10.42 -32.16 -2.75
N HIS A 622 -10.78 -33.26 -2.08
CA HIS A 622 -10.99 -33.33 -0.62
C HIS A 622 -10.34 -34.56 0.03
N PRO A 623 -9.02 -34.78 -0.12
CA PRO A 623 -8.36 -36.00 0.36
C PRO A 623 -8.42 -36.19 1.88
N TYR A 624 -8.67 -35.14 2.68
CA TYR A 624 -8.84 -35.23 4.14
C TYR A 624 -10.31 -35.10 4.61
N GLU A 625 -11.29 -35.23 3.72
CA GLU A 625 -12.69 -35.38 4.11
C GLU A 625 -12.88 -36.69 4.89
N ILE A 626 -13.62 -36.68 6.00
CA ILE A 626 -13.92 -37.91 6.74
C ILE A 626 -15.06 -38.70 6.11
N LYS A 627 -14.86 -40.02 5.98
CA LYS A 627 -15.91 -40.96 5.58
C LYS A 627 -16.98 -41.11 6.66
N TYR A 628 -18.21 -41.38 6.26
CA TYR A 628 -19.31 -41.72 7.18
C TYR A 628 -18.98 -42.86 8.14
N SER A 629 -18.18 -43.83 7.70
CA SER A 629 -17.75 -44.98 8.51
C SER A 629 -16.61 -44.68 9.47
N SER A 630 -16.01 -43.47 9.44
CA SER A 630 -14.82 -43.17 10.23
C SER A 630 -15.12 -43.16 11.73
N PRO A 631 -14.24 -43.73 12.57
CA PRO A 631 -14.38 -43.71 14.03
C PRO A 631 -14.31 -42.30 14.64
N ALA A 632 -13.77 -41.32 13.89
CA ALA A 632 -13.72 -39.92 14.34
C ALA A 632 -15.06 -39.19 14.25
N ARG A 633 -16.09 -39.77 13.61
CA ARG A 633 -17.38 -39.13 13.42
C ARG A 633 -18.23 -39.18 14.69
N GLY A 634 -18.64 -38.01 15.19
CA GLY A 634 -19.50 -37.85 16.36
C GLY A 634 -18.88 -38.26 17.71
N ALA A 635 -17.57 -38.47 17.75
CA ALA A 635 -16.83 -38.98 18.92
C ALA A 635 -16.06 -37.88 19.69
N GLY A 636 -16.11 -36.64 19.24
CA GLY A 636 -15.42 -35.51 19.83
C GLY A 636 -16.20 -34.84 20.97
N LYS A 637 -15.47 -34.14 21.82
CA LYS A 637 -16.02 -33.27 22.87
C LYS A 637 -16.49 -31.94 22.30
N LYS A 638 -17.65 -31.44 22.72
CA LYS A 638 -18.02 -30.04 22.46
C LYS A 638 -17.08 -29.12 23.25
N LEU A 639 -16.38 -28.22 22.55
CA LEU A 639 -15.48 -27.23 23.15
C LEU A 639 -16.18 -25.88 23.28
N ASP A 640 -15.71 -25.03 24.19
CA ASP A 640 -16.36 -23.75 24.52
C ASP A 640 -16.48 -22.79 23.33
N TRP A 641 -15.52 -22.85 22.40
CA TRP A 641 -15.53 -22.03 21.19
C TRP A 641 -16.53 -22.52 20.12
N MET A 642 -17.07 -23.74 20.26
CA MET A 642 -18.00 -24.33 19.29
C MET A 642 -19.43 -23.84 19.52
N THR A 643 -19.78 -22.72 18.91
CA THR A 643 -21.15 -22.22 18.81
C THR A 643 -21.99 -23.07 17.85
N ALA A 644 -23.30 -22.83 17.76
CA ALA A 644 -24.17 -23.49 16.78
C ALA A 644 -23.78 -23.19 15.33
N GLU A 645 -23.04 -22.10 15.10
CA GLU A 645 -22.52 -21.66 13.80
C GLU A 645 -21.09 -22.14 13.55
N ALA A 646 -20.48 -22.88 14.47
CA ALA A 646 -19.14 -23.41 14.28
C ALA A 646 -19.14 -24.36 13.09
N THR A 647 -18.42 -23.98 12.04
CA THR A 647 -18.24 -24.77 10.81
C THR A 647 -16.91 -25.50 10.85
N ASP A 648 -16.76 -26.51 10.00
CA ASP A 648 -15.44 -27.10 9.81
C ASP A 648 -14.50 -26.16 9.05
N ILE A 649 -13.32 -26.63 8.61
CA ILE A 649 -12.34 -25.73 7.95
C ILE A 649 -12.86 -25.12 6.64
N ARG A 650 -14.04 -25.53 6.17
CA ARG A 650 -14.73 -24.97 5.01
C ARG A 650 -15.32 -23.60 5.29
N GLY A 651 -15.61 -23.28 6.54
CA GLY A 651 -16.23 -22.00 6.89
C GLY A 651 -17.68 -21.84 6.38
N GLN A 652 -18.29 -22.89 5.83
CA GLN A 652 -19.59 -22.87 5.14
C GLN A 652 -20.72 -23.41 6.03
N VAL A 653 -21.88 -22.77 5.95
CA VAL A 653 -23.06 -23.05 6.80
C VAL A 653 -23.61 -24.47 6.67
N ASP A 654 -23.40 -25.12 5.53
CA ASP A 654 -23.87 -26.50 5.31
C ASP A 654 -23.00 -27.55 6.03
N TYR A 655 -21.87 -27.14 6.58
CA TYR A 655 -20.86 -28.01 7.19
C TYR A 655 -20.60 -27.66 8.65
N LEU A 656 -21.70 -27.63 9.42
CA LEU A 656 -21.68 -27.43 10.87
C LEU A 656 -20.91 -28.55 11.59
N ARG A 657 -20.09 -28.15 12.56
CA ARG A 657 -19.37 -29.05 13.47
C ARG A 657 -20.25 -29.68 14.52
N LEU A 658 -21.30 -28.97 14.92
CA LEU A 658 -22.23 -29.45 15.93
C LEU A 658 -23.46 -30.02 15.24
N ARG A 659 -23.60 -31.35 15.28
CA ARG A 659 -24.77 -32.06 14.74
C ARG A 659 -25.38 -32.89 15.86
N GLU A 660 -26.59 -32.53 16.28
CA GLU A 660 -27.32 -33.24 17.35
C GLU A 660 -26.52 -33.37 18.66
N GLY A 661 -25.75 -32.33 19.01
CA GLY A 661 -24.88 -32.34 20.21
C GLY A 661 -23.59 -33.15 20.07
N LYS A 662 -23.37 -33.81 18.93
CA LYS A 662 -22.15 -34.55 18.63
C LYS A 662 -21.18 -33.69 17.83
N VAL A 663 -19.89 -33.89 18.09
CA VAL A 663 -18.77 -33.22 17.43
C VAL A 663 -17.85 -34.28 16.83
N ASP A 664 -17.30 -34.01 15.65
CA ASP A 664 -16.33 -34.90 15.03
C ASP A 664 -14.89 -34.59 15.54
N ILE A 665 -14.04 -35.62 15.70
CA ILE A 665 -12.66 -35.49 16.17
C ILE A 665 -11.75 -34.96 15.04
N GLY A 666 -11.25 -33.75 15.16
CA GLY A 666 -10.25 -33.20 14.26
C GLY A 666 -10.82 -32.17 13.29
N CYS A 667 -10.08 -31.97 12.21
CA CYS A 667 -10.33 -31.01 11.15
C CYS A 667 -10.36 -31.78 9.82
N TYR A 668 -11.36 -31.49 8.98
CA TYR A 668 -11.54 -32.16 7.68
C TYR A 668 -11.69 -31.12 6.59
N GLN A 669 -11.19 -31.44 5.40
CA GLN A 669 -11.09 -30.52 4.27
C GLN A 669 -12.43 -30.20 3.57
N CYS A 670 -12.66 -28.92 3.26
CA CYS A 670 -12.43 -28.31 1.92
C CYS A 670 -12.79 -26.79 1.77
N TRP A 671 -11.84 -26.02 1.24
CA TRP A 671 -11.99 -24.63 0.76
C TRP A 671 -12.47 -23.62 1.80
N LEU A 672 -11.48 -23.03 2.47
CA LEU A 672 -11.45 -21.57 2.49
C LEU A 672 -11.50 -21.16 1.01
N ASN A 673 -12.44 -20.32 0.59
CA ASN A 673 -12.20 -19.47 -0.57
C ASN A 673 -11.12 -18.45 -0.12
N PRO A 674 -9.80 -18.60 -0.35
CA PRO A 674 -9.12 -17.40 -0.79
C PRO A 674 -9.79 -17.10 -2.11
N VAL A 675 -10.44 -15.95 -2.25
CA VAL A 675 -11.15 -15.59 -3.48
C VAL A 675 -10.11 -15.69 -4.60
N GLY A 676 -10.15 -16.80 -5.34
CA GLY A 676 -9.10 -17.16 -6.26
C GLY A 676 -9.18 -16.21 -7.44
N PHE A 677 -8.25 -15.26 -7.49
CA PHE A 677 -7.95 -14.61 -8.75
C PHE A 677 -7.18 -15.61 -9.61
N ILE A 678 -7.63 -15.81 -10.85
CA ILE A 678 -6.87 -16.50 -11.89
C ILE A 678 -5.59 -15.72 -12.11
N MET A 679 -4.40 -16.31 -11.91
CA MET A 679 -3.15 -15.70 -12.41
C MET A 679 -3.26 -15.57 -13.94
N SER A 680 -3.78 -14.42 -14.40
CA SER A 680 -3.57 -13.93 -15.74
C SER A 680 -2.29 -13.13 -15.70
N LEU A 681 -1.16 -13.76 -16.00
CA LEU A 681 0.01 -13.04 -16.48
C LEU A 681 -0.43 -12.25 -17.71
N LYS A 682 -0.56 -10.92 -17.59
CA LYS A 682 -0.71 -10.01 -18.72
C LYS A 682 0.58 -9.24 -18.93
#